data_AF-A0A6C0ETB7-F1
#
_entry.id   AF-A0A6C0ETB7-F1
#
_cell.length_a   1.000
_cell.length_b   1.000
_cell.length_c   1.000
_cell.angle_alpha   90.00
_cell.angle_beta   90.00
_cell.angle_gamma   90.00
#
_symmetry.space_group_name_H-M   'P 1'
#
loop_
_entity.id
_entity.type
_entity.pdbx_description
1 polymer ?
#
loop_
_entity_poly.entity_id
_entity_poly.type
_entity_poly.pdbx_seq_one_letter_code
_entity_poly.pdbx_strand_id
1 'polypeptide(L)'
;MSQVAIINGNETNIYKYMKNKPKCLNKNIPCCKYGHKLIAVQGVKNNWHFRHEGKCEIKLFISQRGPGSGKTWNIINMIQKKEFSHYTKFIYVSKQHSARTIIKDEFMTQYNAGLLNIKNYTFKDLGKKYIIEYTNSINVSCCIIISTIDSFMYAIGVKSVQSYDLFEGIVQSILDNTKVDENIHFANMDTTLSNETLYILDETQDLKEMYAKALIKIMKDTNMSAYIVGDHLQSISNERNAFTYLLEADVVKYVEPPVNICRRFSHNQLINFVNYMTPYKKYGLLPITGYENNKNSNTNNNALTVMFQKGNMNEQIEQIMSYYAEEVIINNYSPEDFLIVTPFISNNPLINALNTSINEFWIDKLGANDYYNYSVIHKSEIGSSINLDDSIKSTRIVSIHSSKGDGRNCVFVIGLEERSLKTFSGLRDSLIYDSLLHVAITRMKKKLYILCVEHDEIGGRIKNFLLQNDLPCSASILSISSTIKIKNILPICGERISILLKTINETNETNDSNNNNNYEFTNEPITGNYNIRQGIMLERLTNGLKEQQFDRISHIKVINNIALNTPVITCTSWKEYNVRLKMINGTEEHQYTDKTVCIPLLKINGKDYNEYYDIIIQNMEIIRLTSHSNLSPLQLIIFYYMKQITSLGKYTNITILELYKIVHQFNNNNNFNDYLLVHQEKMEQVDIIVKNLIDKFPKTGWNTNCHVEKNGSFTLKTHVDLIGYNKDEAILLYVVPWLNKLSINEIKIKSFVDSFIVSNSGNIKYDKKKIIIGILSLNGTYYDEINLNFIGLKQILKEILFEHFSLKNKEVLHYKENVTDLSVVNVEYIDQCINDNKYDNFLINLNETLINSLDKYFI
;
A
#
# COMPACT_ATOMS: atom_id res chain seq x y z
N MET A 1 -24.73 29.38 -19.93
CA MET A 1 -25.40 30.25 -20.92
C MET A 1 -26.52 30.99 -20.23
N SER A 2 -26.67 32.30 -20.46
CA SER A 2 -27.84 33.03 -19.96
C SER A 2 -28.97 32.96 -20.98
N GLN A 3 -30.21 32.75 -20.55
CA GLN A 3 -31.39 32.85 -21.43
C GLN A 3 -31.95 34.27 -21.50
N VAL A 4 -31.52 35.14 -20.56
CA VAL A 4 -32.03 36.49 -20.36
C VAL A 4 -30.87 37.46 -20.07
N ALA A 5 -30.94 38.68 -20.58
CA ALA A 5 -29.94 39.73 -20.37
C ALA A 5 -30.62 41.10 -20.22
N ILE A 6 -29.95 42.06 -19.61
CA ILE A 6 -30.45 43.43 -19.52
C ILE A 6 -30.05 44.17 -20.80
N ILE A 7 -31.04 44.58 -21.58
CA ILE A 7 -30.84 45.30 -22.84
C ILE A 7 -31.68 46.58 -22.77
N ASN A 8 -31.03 47.74 -22.91
CA ASN A 8 -31.66 49.06 -22.75
C ASN A 8 -32.42 49.19 -21.40
N GLY A 9 -31.88 48.63 -20.32
CA GLY A 9 -32.48 48.69 -18.98
C GLY A 9 -33.55 47.63 -18.69
N ASN A 10 -33.93 46.79 -19.65
CA ASN A 10 -34.99 45.79 -19.48
C ASN A 10 -34.47 44.35 -19.60
N GLU A 11 -34.99 43.46 -18.75
CA GLU A 11 -34.74 42.02 -18.85
C GLU A 11 -35.35 41.47 -20.16
N THR A 12 -34.49 40.95 -21.03
CA THR A 12 -34.83 40.56 -22.40
C THR A 12 -34.37 39.15 -22.70
N ASN A 13 -35.26 38.32 -23.26
CA ASN A 13 -34.90 36.98 -23.74
C ASN A 13 -33.91 37.08 -24.93
N ILE A 14 -32.73 36.51 -24.75
CA ILE A 14 -31.60 36.68 -25.66
C ILE A 14 -31.91 36.07 -27.05
N TYR A 15 -32.59 34.92 -27.09
CA TYR A 15 -32.92 34.25 -28.35
C TYR A 15 -33.90 35.06 -29.21
N LYS A 16 -34.91 35.68 -28.56
CA LYS A 16 -35.84 36.60 -29.24
C LYS A 16 -35.14 37.87 -29.73
N TYR A 17 -34.20 38.39 -28.94
CA TYR A 17 -33.46 39.61 -29.30
C TYR A 17 -32.58 39.41 -30.55
N MET A 18 -31.89 38.27 -30.65
CA MET A 18 -30.96 37.97 -31.75
C MET A 18 -31.67 37.70 -33.08
N LYS A 19 -32.90 37.16 -33.05
CA LYS A 19 -33.70 36.92 -34.25
C LYS A 19 -34.06 38.21 -35.02
N ASN A 20 -34.09 39.36 -34.31
CA ASN A 20 -34.58 40.63 -34.86
C ASN A 20 -33.47 41.66 -35.17
N LYS A 21 -32.21 41.46 -34.75
CA LYS A 21 -31.10 42.41 -34.99
C LYS A 21 -29.73 41.71 -35.12
N PRO A 22 -29.22 41.45 -36.36
CA PRO A 22 -27.91 40.82 -36.57
C PRO A 22 -26.69 41.68 -36.20
N LYS A 23 -26.87 43.00 -36.00
CA LYS A 23 -25.77 43.97 -35.77
C LYS A 23 -25.32 44.10 -34.31
N CYS A 24 -25.71 43.18 -33.43
CA CYS A 24 -25.44 43.28 -31.98
C CYS A 24 -24.14 42.60 -31.53
N LEU A 25 -23.33 42.06 -32.47
CA LEU A 25 -22.12 41.28 -32.20
C LEU A 25 -21.03 42.03 -31.40
N ASN A 26 -21.04 43.37 -31.45
CA ASN A 26 -20.01 44.21 -30.80
C ASN A 26 -20.53 45.06 -29.62
N LYS A 27 -21.67 44.71 -29.01
CA LYS A 27 -22.22 45.48 -27.87
C LYS A 27 -21.92 44.81 -26.53
N ASN A 28 -21.46 45.60 -25.56
CA ASN A 28 -21.32 45.17 -24.16
C ASN A 28 -22.72 44.90 -23.56
N ILE A 29 -23.07 43.64 -23.30
CA ILE A 29 -24.37 43.27 -22.71
C ILE A 29 -24.13 42.70 -21.31
N PRO A 30 -24.69 43.30 -20.24
CA PRO A 30 -24.57 42.77 -18.88
C PRO A 30 -25.56 41.62 -18.61
N CYS A 31 -25.09 40.61 -17.87
CA CYS A 31 -25.90 39.49 -17.38
C CYS A 31 -26.89 39.96 -16.30
N CYS A 32 -28.16 39.54 -16.39
CA CYS A 32 -29.20 39.89 -15.41
C CYS A 32 -28.93 39.36 -13.99
N LYS A 33 -28.17 38.26 -13.85
CA LYS A 33 -27.98 37.57 -12.57
C LYS A 33 -26.76 38.05 -11.78
N TYR A 34 -25.74 38.57 -12.46
CA TYR A 34 -24.41 38.80 -11.86
C TYR A 34 -23.71 40.08 -12.37
N GLY A 35 -24.34 40.84 -13.29
CA GLY A 35 -23.85 42.16 -13.74
C GLY A 35 -22.63 42.14 -14.67
N HIS A 36 -21.97 40.99 -14.88
CA HIS A 36 -20.81 40.88 -15.76
C HIS A 36 -21.19 40.83 -17.24
N LYS A 37 -20.21 41.14 -18.11
CA LYS A 37 -20.40 41.30 -19.55
C LYS A 37 -20.64 39.95 -20.24
N LEU A 38 -21.29 39.95 -21.40
CA LEU A 38 -21.56 38.77 -22.23
C LEU A 38 -20.88 38.91 -23.60
N ILE A 39 -20.19 37.88 -24.07
CA ILE A 39 -19.60 37.74 -25.42
C ILE A 39 -20.52 36.92 -26.32
N ALA A 40 -20.74 37.36 -27.55
CA ALA A 40 -21.40 36.54 -28.58
C ALA A 40 -20.43 35.49 -29.15
N VAL A 41 -20.89 34.24 -29.26
CA VAL A 41 -20.11 33.09 -29.74
C VAL A 41 -20.95 32.26 -30.72
N GLN A 42 -20.31 31.71 -31.74
CA GLN A 42 -20.98 30.92 -32.78
C GLN A 42 -21.01 29.45 -32.39
N GLY A 43 -22.21 28.88 -32.26
CA GLY A 43 -22.43 27.46 -31.94
C GLY A 43 -22.56 26.57 -33.17
N VAL A 44 -22.78 25.27 -32.94
CA VAL A 44 -23.00 24.28 -34.01
C VAL A 44 -24.23 24.67 -34.84
N LYS A 45 -24.14 24.53 -36.17
CA LYS A 45 -25.12 25.01 -37.17
C LYS A 45 -25.20 26.54 -37.34
N ASN A 46 -24.12 27.29 -37.07
CA ASN A 46 -24.05 28.75 -37.24
C ASN A 46 -25.03 29.57 -36.37
N ASN A 47 -25.51 29.00 -35.27
CA ASN A 47 -26.38 29.71 -34.34
C ASN A 47 -25.55 30.48 -33.31
N TRP A 48 -25.71 31.80 -33.28
CA TRP A 48 -25.04 32.67 -32.31
C TRP A 48 -25.69 32.56 -30.91
N HIS A 49 -24.87 32.52 -29.85
CA HIS A 49 -25.30 32.53 -28.45
C HIS A 49 -24.39 33.42 -27.59
N PHE A 50 -24.85 33.89 -26.43
CA PHE A 50 -24.02 34.70 -25.52
C PHE A 50 -23.41 33.85 -24.39
N ARG A 51 -22.10 33.96 -24.19
CA ARG A 51 -21.34 33.45 -23.04
C ARG A 51 -20.90 34.61 -22.15
N HIS A 52 -20.48 34.32 -20.93
CA HIS A 52 -20.00 35.32 -20.00
C HIS A 52 -18.58 35.81 -20.38
N GLU A 53 -18.39 37.13 -20.45
CA GLU A 53 -17.10 37.82 -20.65
C GLU A 53 -16.50 38.16 -19.28
N GLY A 54 -15.30 37.67 -19.03
CA GLY A 54 -14.65 37.78 -17.73
C GLY A 54 -14.56 36.41 -17.06
N LYS A 55 -13.33 36.04 -16.73
CA LYS A 55 -12.85 34.78 -16.17
C LYS A 55 -13.89 34.15 -15.23
N CYS A 56 -14.32 32.91 -15.50
CA CYS A 56 -14.70 32.05 -14.38
C CYS A 56 -13.49 32.06 -13.45
N GLU A 57 -13.62 32.72 -12.31
CA GLU A 57 -12.57 32.69 -11.30
C GLU A 57 -12.22 31.23 -11.06
N ILE A 58 -10.93 30.93 -11.11
CA ILE A 58 -10.39 29.63 -10.73
C ILE A 58 -10.93 29.33 -9.35
N LYS A 59 -11.73 28.27 -9.21
CA LYS A 59 -12.36 27.89 -7.94
C LYS A 59 -11.89 26.52 -7.52
N LEU A 60 -11.44 26.44 -6.27
CA LEU A 60 -11.21 25.18 -5.57
C LEU A 60 -12.45 24.85 -4.72
N PHE A 61 -13.15 23.79 -5.05
CA PHE A 61 -14.25 23.27 -4.25
C PHE A 61 -13.72 22.17 -3.33
N ILE A 62 -14.01 22.23 -2.03
CA ILE A 62 -13.52 21.27 -1.04
C ILE A 62 -14.70 20.63 -0.32
N SER A 63 -14.76 19.31 -0.28
CA SER A 63 -15.81 18.55 0.40
C SER A 63 -15.23 17.56 1.40
N GLN A 64 -15.43 17.84 2.71
CA GLN A 64 -15.13 16.91 3.81
C GLN A 64 -16.33 15.98 4.03
N ARG A 65 -16.11 14.68 3.86
CA ARG A 65 -17.18 13.67 3.88
C ARG A 65 -16.73 12.42 4.65
N GLY A 66 -17.48 12.04 5.68
CA GLY A 66 -17.19 10.85 6.47
C GLY A 66 -17.33 9.52 5.71
N PRO A 67 -17.02 8.38 6.35
CA PRO A 67 -17.09 7.06 5.73
C PRO A 67 -18.53 6.70 5.36
N GLY A 68 -18.70 6.05 4.20
CA GLY A 68 -20.01 5.57 3.77
C GLY A 68 -21.02 6.68 3.46
N SER A 69 -20.59 7.93 3.31
CA SER A 69 -21.46 9.09 3.04
C SER A 69 -21.95 9.21 1.58
N GLY A 70 -21.44 8.37 0.68
CA GLY A 70 -21.72 8.45 -0.75
C GLY A 70 -20.86 9.49 -1.48
N LYS A 71 -19.57 9.62 -1.11
CA LYS A 71 -18.59 10.50 -1.78
C LYS A 71 -18.63 10.37 -3.30
N THR A 72 -18.41 9.15 -3.80
CA THR A 72 -18.39 8.84 -5.23
C THR A 72 -19.74 9.12 -5.89
N TRP A 73 -20.85 8.77 -5.22
CA TRP A 73 -22.19 9.09 -5.71
C TRP A 73 -22.38 10.60 -5.92
N ASN A 74 -21.95 11.42 -4.96
CA ASN A 74 -22.09 12.88 -5.01
C ASN A 74 -21.26 13.52 -6.14
N ILE A 75 -20.02 13.08 -6.35
CA ILE A 75 -19.15 13.66 -7.38
C ILE A 75 -19.61 13.30 -8.80
N ILE A 76 -20.26 12.15 -8.99
CA ILE A 76 -20.88 11.79 -10.29
C ILE A 76 -22.14 12.63 -10.52
N ASN A 77 -23.04 12.70 -9.53
CA ASN A 77 -24.29 13.45 -9.65
C ASN A 77 -24.05 14.97 -9.86
N MET A 78 -22.89 15.48 -9.47
CA MET A 78 -22.48 16.87 -9.64
C MET A 78 -22.55 17.35 -11.10
N ILE A 79 -22.29 16.50 -12.09
CA ILE A 79 -22.26 16.89 -13.52
C ILE A 79 -23.58 17.47 -14.03
N GLN A 80 -24.67 17.28 -13.28
CA GLN A 80 -26.03 17.70 -13.65
C GLN A 80 -26.42 19.05 -13.03
N LYS A 81 -25.69 19.46 -11.99
CA LYS A 81 -26.03 20.67 -11.24
C LYS A 81 -25.75 21.89 -12.10
N LYS A 82 -26.67 22.86 -12.06
CA LYS A 82 -26.61 24.09 -12.85
C LYS A 82 -25.31 24.88 -12.65
N GLU A 83 -24.74 24.83 -11.45
CA GLU A 83 -23.49 25.51 -11.08
C GLU A 83 -22.24 24.93 -11.76
N PHE A 84 -22.30 23.69 -12.28
CA PHE A 84 -21.21 23.03 -13.01
C PHE A 84 -21.49 22.93 -14.52
N SER A 85 -22.61 23.50 -15.00
CA SER A 85 -23.06 23.35 -16.40
C SER A 85 -22.18 24.03 -17.45
N HIS A 86 -21.25 24.91 -17.05
CA HIS A 86 -20.29 25.55 -17.94
C HIS A 86 -19.04 24.71 -18.19
N TYR A 87 -18.78 23.68 -17.39
CA TYR A 87 -17.69 22.74 -17.64
C TYR A 87 -18.10 21.75 -18.73
N THR A 88 -17.24 21.59 -19.72
CA THR A 88 -17.41 20.63 -20.83
C THR A 88 -16.48 19.43 -20.67
N LYS A 89 -15.44 19.56 -19.84
CA LYS A 89 -14.46 18.51 -19.59
C LYS A 89 -14.32 18.23 -18.10
N PHE A 90 -14.41 16.96 -17.74
CA PHE A 90 -14.31 16.48 -16.37
C PHE A 90 -13.19 15.45 -16.28
N ILE A 91 -12.21 15.67 -15.40
CA ILE A 91 -11.10 14.74 -15.18
C ILE A 91 -11.22 14.17 -13.78
N TYR A 92 -11.75 12.96 -13.67
CA TYR A 92 -11.87 12.23 -12.42
C TYR A 92 -10.59 11.44 -12.14
N VAL A 93 -10.00 11.68 -10.98
CA VAL A 93 -8.79 10.99 -10.54
C VAL A 93 -8.90 10.51 -9.11
N SER A 94 -8.19 9.42 -8.82
CA SER A 94 -7.90 8.92 -7.48
C SER A 94 -6.49 8.33 -7.45
N LYS A 95 -5.92 8.08 -6.26
CA LYS A 95 -4.62 7.40 -6.14
C LYS A 95 -4.72 5.91 -6.49
N GLN A 96 -5.78 5.25 -6.06
CA GLN A 96 -5.92 3.79 -6.20
C GLN A 96 -6.51 3.38 -7.55
N HIS A 97 -6.00 2.28 -8.13
CA HIS A 97 -6.53 1.72 -9.37
C HIS A 97 -7.98 1.21 -9.23
N SER A 98 -8.30 0.54 -8.13
CA SER A 98 -9.64 0.05 -7.80
C SER A 98 -10.68 1.18 -7.75
N ALA A 99 -10.31 2.35 -7.22
CA ALA A 99 -11.20 3.50 -7.11
C ALA A 99 -11.66 4.03 -8.48
N ARG A 100 -10.86 3.89 -9.55
CA ARG A 100 -11.31 4.25 -10.91
C ARG A 100 -12.48 3.38 -11.37
N THR A 101 -12.41 2.08 -11.10
CA THR A 101 -13.47 1.13 -11.45
C THR A 101 -14.74 1.47 -10.67
N ILE A 102 -14.61 1.83 -9.39
CA ILE A 102 -15.72 2.30 -8.55
C ILE A 102 -16.37 3.56 -9.14
N ILE A 103 -15.59 4.57 -9.55
CA ILE A 103 -16.14 5.79 -10.18
C ILE A 103 -16.89 5.45 -11.48
N LYS A 104 -16.34 4.54 -12.29
CA LYS A 104 -16.95 4.08 -13.54
C LYS A 104 -18.24 3.30 -13.28
N ASP A 105 -18.23 2.37 -12.34
CA ASP A 105 -19.40 1.56 -11.97
C ASP A 105 -20.50 2.44 -11.39
N GLU A 106 -20.16 3.39 -10.52
CA GLU A 106 -21.09 4.35 -9.96
C GLU A 106 -21.77 5.21 -11.04
N PHE A 107 -21.01 5.69 -12.03
CA PHE A 107 -21.58 6.37 -13.20
C PHE A 107 -22.59 5.50 -13.94
N MET A 108 -22.22 4.25 -14.24
CA MET A 108 -23.10 3.31 -14.93
C MET A 108 -24.35 2.99 -14.12
N THR A 109 -24.22 2.81 -12.80
CA THR A 109 -25.35 2.57 -11.89
C THR A 109 -26.32 3.75 -11.90
N GLN A 110 -25.84 4.98 -11.74
CA GLN A 110 -26.70 6.16 -11.76
C GLN A 110 -27.36 6.38 -13.13
N TYR A 111 -26.63 6.14 -14.22
CA TYR A 111 -27.19 6.21 -15.57
C TYR A 111 -28.30 5.19 -15.79
N ASN A 112 -28.03 3.91 -15.50
CA ASN A 112 -28.99 2.81 -15.67
C ASN A 112 -30.23 2.97 -14.78
N ALA A 113 -30.08 3.57 -13.61
CA ALA A 113 -31.19 3.91 -12.71
C ALA A 113 -32.00 5.14 -13.16
N GLY A 114 -31.64 5.79 -14.28
CA GLY A 114 -32.31 7.00 -14.75
C GLY A 114 -32.07 8.23 -13.88
N LEU A 115 -31.06 8.19 -13.01
CA LEU A 115 -30.69 9.30 -12.12
C LEU A 115 -29.89 10.36 -12.84
N LEU A 116 -29.33 10.04 -14.02
CA LEU A 116 -28.58 10.97 -14.83
C LEU A 116 -29.35 11.50 -16.05
N ASN A 117 -29.69 12.80 -16.04
CA ASN A 117 -30.20 13.55 -17.20
C ASN A 117 -29.13 13.85 -18.28
N ILE A 118 -28.62 12.81 -18.95
CA ILE A 118 -27.67 12.89 -20.07
C ILE A 118 -28.17 12.14 -21.31
N LYS A 119 -27.63 12.45 -22.50
CA LYS A 119 -28.01 11.84 -23.79
C LYS A 119 -26.78 11.45 -24.62
N ASN A 120 -26.96 10.57 -25.61
CA ASN A 120 -25.96 10.22 -26.62
C ASN A 120 -24.59 9.83 -26.01
N TYR A 121 -24.59 9.00 -24.97
CA TYR A 121 -23.34 8.63 -24.31
C TYR A 121 -22.57 7.56 -25.10
N THR A 122 -21.25 7.66 -25.11
CA THR A 122 -20.35 6.61 -25.56
C THR A 122 -19.33 6.30 -24.47
N PHE A 123 -18.82 5.06 -24.46
CA PHE A 123 -17.83 4.59 -23.49
C PHE A 123 -16.65 3.96 -24.22
N LYS A 124 -15.43 4.34 -23.83
CA LYS A 124 -14.18 3.75 -24.33
C LYS A 124 -13.33 3.30 -23.15
N ASP A 125 -12.95 2.03 -23.16
CA ASP A 125 -11.97 1.46 -22.24
C ASP A 125 -10.59 1.45 -22.90
N LEU A 126 -9.63 2.15 -22.29
CA LEU A 126 -8.24 2.19 -22.72
C LEU A 126 -7.33 1.43 -21.73
N GLY A 127 -7.90 0.48 -20.98
CA GLY A 127 -7.28 -0.34 -19.94
C GLY A 127 -7.00 0.46 -18.66
N LYS A 128 -6.04 1.37 -18.71
CA LYS A 128 -5.65 2.20 -17.54
C LYS A 128 -6.48 3.48 -17.40
N LYS A 129 -7.40 3.75 -18.32
CA LYS A 129 -8.22 4.97 -18.33
C LYS A 129 -9.58 4.66 -18.96
N TYR A 130 -10.61 5.37 -18.51
CA TYR A 130 -11.95 5.33 -19.11
C TYR A 130 -12.30 6.69 -19.68
N ILE A 131 -12.96 6.70 -20.83
CA ILE A 131 -13.51 7.91 -21.44
C ILE A 131 -15.00 7.72 -21.61
N ILE A 132 -15.77 8.71 -21.15
CA ILE A 132 -17.21 8.81 -21.39
C ILE A 132 -17.49 10.13 -22.09
N GLU A 133 -18.00 10.06 -23.31
CA GLU A 133 -18.49 11.23 -24.03
C GLU A 133 -20.02 11.25 -23.90
N TYR A 134 -20.62 12.41 -23.67
CA TYR A 134 -22.06 12.53 -23.55
C TYR A 134 -22.56 13.92 -23.95
N THR A 135 -23.87 14.07 -24.13
CA THR A 135 -24.55 15.35 -24.28
C THR A 135 -25.32 15.66 -23.00
N ASN A 136 -25.06 16.82 -22.38
CA ASN A 136 -25.73 17.20 -21.14
C ASN A 136 -27.18 17.70 -21.36
N SER A 137 -27.88 18.01 -20.28
CA SER A 137 -29.28 18.47 -20.30
C SER A 137 -29.52 19.77 -21.07
N ILE A 138 -28.47 20.57 -21.33
CA ILE A 138 -28.52 21.80 -22.12
C ILE A 138 -27.96 21.63 -23.55
N ASN A 139 -27.85 20.39 -24.04
CA ASN A 139 -27.38 20.02 -25.38
C ASN A 139 -25.93 20.44 -25.69
N VAL A 140 -25.05 20.42 -24.69
CA VAL A 140 -23.61 20.63 -24.87
C VAL A 140 -22.89 19.29 -24.80
N SER A 141 -21.94 19.07 -25.71
CA SER A 141 -21.06 17.90 -25.71
C SER A 141 -20.06 18.01 -24.57
N CYS A 142 -19.97 16.95 -23.77
CA CYS A 142 -19.11 16.84 -22.62
C CYS A 142 -18.25 15.57 -22.68
N CYS A 143 -17.09 15.61 -22.02
CA CYS A 143 -16.17 14.48 -21.90
C CYS A 143 -15.79 14.27 -20.43
N ILE A 144 -15.87 13.03 -19.97
CA ILE A 144 -15.35 12.56 -18.69
C ILE A 144 -14.14 11.66 -18.97
N ILE A 145 -13.03 11.92 -18.29
CA ILE A 145 -11.85 11.06 -18.29
C ILE A 145 -11.65 10.55 -16.86
N ILE A 146 -11.63 9.23 -16.66
CA ILE A 146 -11.41 8.59 -15.36
C ILE A 146 -10.04 7.91 -15.38
N SER A 147 -9.16 8.26 -14.43
CA SER A 147 -7.78 7.78 -14.40
C SER A 147 -7.16 7.84 -13.00
N THR A 148 -5.88 7.48 -12.84
CA THR A 148 -5.16 7.72 -11.59
C THR A 148 -4.51 9.10 -11.62
N ILE A 149 -4.35 9.72 -10.44
CA ILE A 149 -3.64 11.00 -10.34
C ILE A 149 -2.22 10.92 -10.87
N ASP A 150 -1.51 9.82 -10.59
CA ASP A 150 -0.16 9.59 -11.10
C ASP A 150 -0.11 9.59 -12.62
N SER A 151 -1.13 9.01 -13.28
CA SER A 151 -1.21 9.05 -14.75
C SER A 151 -1.49 10.44 -15.29
N PHE A 152 -2.21 11.28 -14.54
CA PHE A 152 -2.46 12.68 -14.92
C PHE A 152 -1.18 13.51 -14.75
N MET A 153 -0.50 13.38 -13.61
CA MET A 153 0.77 14.06 -13.36
C MET A 153 1.85 13.63 -14.37
N TYR A 154 1.90 12.34 -14.74
CA TYR A 154 2.78 11.83 -15.80
C TYR A 154 2.53 12.45 -17.19
N ALA A 155 1.31 12.91 -17.46
CA ALA A 155 0.98 13.59 -18.72
C ALA A 155 1.47 15.04 -18.75
N ILE A 156 1.85 15.61 -17.61
CA ILE A 156 2.25 17.01 -17.43
C ILE A 156 3.74 17.12 -17.12
N GLY A 157 4.23 16.34 -16.17
CA GLY A 157 5.59 16.43 -15.64
C GLY A 157 6.65 15.76 -16.52
N VAL A 158 7.91 15.99 -16.15
CA VAL A 158 9.08 15.45 -16.82
C VAL A 158 9.25 13.97 -16.48
N LYS A 159 9.34 13.12 -17.51
CA LYS A 159 9.35 11.64 -17.35
C LYS A 159 10.74 11.07 -17.02
N SER A 160 11.79 11.87 -17.18
CA SER A 160 13.20 11.48 -17.00
C SER A 160 13.77 11.86 -15.63
N VAL A 161 12.91 12.06 -14.63
CA VAL A 161 13.33 12.41 -13.27
C VAL A 161 14.06 11.25 -12.58
N GLN A 162 15.11 11.58 -11.82
CA GLN A 162 15.86 10.65 -10.98
C GLN A 162 15.54 10.91 -9.51
N SER A 163 14.43 10.36 -9.04
CA SER A 163 13.94 10.47 -7.65
C SER A 163 13.77 9.08 -7.02
N TYR A 164 13.71 9.01 -5.69
CA TYR A 164 13.48 7.75 -4.98
C TYR A 164 12.10 7.19 -5.36
N ASP A 165 11.07 8.02 -5.24
CA ASP A 165 9.74 7.76 -5.78
C ASP A 165 9.59 8.50 -7.12
N LEU A 166 9.43 7.73 -8.21
CA LEU A 166 9.31 8.28 -9.55
C LEU A 166 8.16 9.29 -9.68
N PHE A 167 7.00 9.01 -9.10
CA PHE A 167 5.84 9.87 -9.25
C PHE A 167 5.99 11.14 -8.43
N GLU A 168 6.60 11.08 -7.25
CA GLU A 168 6.95 12.28 -6.48
C GLU A 168 7.94 13.15 -7.24
N GLY A 169 8.97 12.57 -7.89
CA GLY A 169 9.88 13.32 -8.76
C GLY A 169 9.15 13.98 -9.93
N ILE A 170 8.20 13.29 -10.55
CA ILE A 170 7.38 13.86 -11.64
C ILE A 170 6.58 15.05 -11.12
N VAL A 171 5.94 14.91 -9.95
CA VAL A 171 5.19 16.01 -9.32
C VAL A 171 6.10 17.18 -8.96
N GLN A 172 7.32 16.91 -8.48
CA GLN A 172 8.30 17.95 -8.20
C GLN A 172 8.72 18.69 -9.48
N SER A 173 8.91 17.99 -10.60
CA SER A 173 9.20 18.64 -11.89
C SER A 173 8.10 19.61 -12.35
N ILE A 174 6.84 19.34 -12.00
CA ILE A 174 5.73 20.27 -12.28
C ILE A 174 5.87 21.54 -11.44
N LEU A 175 6.30 21.41 -10.17
CA LEU A 175 6.54 22.54 -9.28
C LEU A 175 7.71 23.39 -9.73
N ASP A 176 8.78 22.75 -10.19
CA ASP A 176 10.02 23.41 -10.62
C ASP A 176 9.86 24.11 -11.98
N ASN A 177 8.92 23.67 -12.81
CA ASN A 177 8.63 24.29 -14.11
C ASN A 177 8.13 25.73 -13.95
N THR A 178 8.59 26.63 -14.82
CA THR A 178 8.16 28.04 -14.81
C THR A 178 6.67 28.17 -15.08
N LYS A 179 6.15 27.47 -16.09
CA LYS A 179 4.72 27.41 -16.45
C LYS A 179 4.33 25.98 -16.85
N VAL A 180 3.12 25.56 -16.48
CA VAL A 180 2.50 24.33 -16.96
C VAL A 180 1.85 24.53 -18.33
N ASP A 181 2.08 23.60 -19.26
CA ASP A 181 1.44 23.60 -20.57
C ASP A 181 -0.06 23.33 -20.49
N GLU A 182 -0.84 24.15 -21.22
CA GLU A 182 -2.30 24.03 -21.29
C GLU A 182 -2.73 22.86 -22.16
N ASN A 183 -1.90 22.41 -23.11
CA ASN A 183 -2.20 21.30 -24.00
C ASN A 183 -1.39 20.07 -23.61
N ILE A 184 -2.07 19.02 -23.16
CA ILE A 184 -1.45 17.78 -22.70
C ILE A 184 -1.94 16.61 -23.54
N HIS A 185 -1.08 15.62 -23.79
CA HIS A 185 -1.51 14.37 -24.39
C HIS A 185 -1.92 13.38 -23.30
N PHE A 186 -3.22 13.17 -23.14
CA PHE A 186 -3.79 12.41 -22.02
C PHE A 186 -4.94 11.52 -22.48
N ALA A 187 -4.96 10.26 -22.06
CA ALA A 187 -5.95 9.28 -22.51
C ALA A 187 -6.00 9.06 -24.03
N ASN A 188 -4.83 9.03 -24.67
CA ASN A 188 -4.66 8.89 -26.13
C ASN A 188 -5.39 10.00 -26.92
N MET A 189 -5.58 11.17 -26.32
CA MET A 189 -6.16 12.34 -26.95
C MET A 189 -5.42 13.61 -26.53
N ASP A 190 -5.45 14.62 -27.39
CA ASP A 190 -4.97 15.95 -27.04
C ASP A 190 -6.02 16.66 -26.19
N THR A 191 -5.62 16.99 -24.98
CA THR A 191 -6.48 17.54 -23.94
C THR A 191 -6.01 18.95 -23.59
N THR A 192 -6.79 19.95 -23.97
CA THR A 192 -6.60 21.32 -23.46
C THR A 192 -7.20 21.46 -22.05
N LEU A 193 -6.39 21.89 -21.09
CA LEU A 193 -6.75 22.33 -19.76
C LEU A 193 -7.11 23.81 -19.82
N SER A 194 -8.30 24.17 -19.32
CA SER A 194 -8.85 25.52 -19.43
C SER A 194 -9.91 25.78 -18.37
N ASN A 195 -10.51 26.97 -18.40
CA ASN A 195 -11.67 27.33 -17.58
C ASN A 195 -12.95 26.50 -17.87
N GLU A 196 -12.97 25.68 -18.93
CA GLU A 196 -14.03 24.70 -19.21
C GLU A 196 -13.72 23.31 -18.64
N THR A 197 -12.56 23.15 -17.99
CA THR A 197 -12.11 21.90 -17.37
C THR A 197 -12.34 21.92 -15.85
N LEU A 198 -13.01 20.90 -15.34
CA LEU A 198 -13.11 20.61 -13.91
C LEU A 198 -12.30 19.35 -13.59
N TYR A 199 -11.31 19.50 -12.72
CA TYR A 199 -10.54 18.39 -12.17
C TYR A 199 -11.19 17.90 -10.88
N ILE A 200 -11.48 16.60 -10.77
CA ILE A 200 -12.15 16.01 -9.62
C ILE A 200 -11.22 15.00 -8.98
N LEU A 201 -10.87 15.23 -7.72
CA LEU A 201 -9.96 14.38 -6.95
C LEU A 201 -10.69 13.73 -5.78
N ASP A 202 -10.81 12.40 -5.83
CA ASP A 202 -11.37 11.60 -4.74
C ASP A 202 -10.25 11.04 -3.84
N GLU A 203 -10.57 10.85 -2.56
CA GLU A 203 -9.65 10.40 -1.51
C GLU A 203 -8.36 11.24 -1.41
N THR A 204 -8.51 12.56 -1.47
CA THR A 204 -7.42 13.54 -1.52
C THR A 204 -6.41 13.42 -0.36
N GLN A 205 -6.85 12.96 0.81
CA GLN A 205 -5.99 12.80 1.99
C GLN A 205 -4.94 11.68 1.85
N ASP A 206 -5.06 10.80 0.86
CA ASP A 206 -4.05 9.76 0.59
C ASP A 206 -2.78 10.32 -0.07
N LEU A 207 -2.81 11.59 -0.49
CA LEU A 207 -1.73 12.22 -1.23
C LEU A 207 -0.86 13.10 -0.33
N LYS A 208 0.45 13.13 -0.62
CA LYS A 208 1.38 14.06 0.03
C LYS A 208 1.07 15.52 -0.33
N GLU A 209 1.47 16.44 0.54
CA GLU A 209 1.31 17.89 0.38
C GLU A 209 1.76 18.40 -1.00
N MET A 210 2.83 17.85 -1.57
CA MET A 210 3.36 18.26 -2.87
C MET A 210 2.35 18.11 -4.03
N TYR A 211 1.46 17.11 -3.97
CA TYR A 211 0.43 16.92 -4.99
C TYR A 211 -0.59 18.07 -4.97
N ALA A 212 -0.92 18.59 -3.78
CA ALA A 212 -1.78 19.75 -3.64
C ALA A 212 -1.11 21.02 -4.19
N LYS A 213 0.18 21.22 -3.89
CA LYS A 213 0.95 22.35 -4.45
C LYS A 213 0.98 22.31 -5.97
N ALA A 214 1.23 21.13 -6.55
CA ALA A 214 1.24 20.94 -7.99
C ALA A 214 -0.15 21.21 -8.59
N LEU A 215 -1.22 20.74 -7.96
CA LEU A 215 -2.59 21.04 -8.38
C LEU A 215 -2.87 22.54 -8.40
N ILE A 216 -2.51 23.28 -7.36
CA ILE A 216 -2.69 24.74 -7.31
C ILE A 216 -1.92 25.42 -8.44
N LYS A 217 -0.68 24.99 -8.72
CA LYS A 217 0.12 25.52 -9.82
C LYS A 217 -0.56 25.25 -11.17
N ILE A 218 -1.00 24.02 -11.43
CA ILE A 218 -1.73 23.66 -12.65
C ILE A 218 -3.00 24.52 -12.79
N MET A 219 -3.77 24.70 -11.72
CA MET A 219 -4.96 25.55 -11.73
C MET A 219 -4.63 27.00 -12.11
N LYS A 220 -3.58 27.58 -11.51
CA LYS A 220 -3.14 28.96 -11.80
C LYS A 220 -2.63 29.12 -13.23
N ASP A 221 -1.84 28.16 -13.72
CA ASP A 221 -1.18 28.25 -15.02
C ASP A 221 -2.13 27.97 -16.20
N THR A 222 -3.17 27.16 -15.98
CA THR A 222 -4.13 26.72 -17.02
C THR A 222 -5.54 27.32 -16.89
N ASN A 223 -5.81 28.05 -15.81
CA ASN A 223 -7.13 28.54 -15.44
C ASN A 223 -8.21 27.44 -15.22
N MET A 224 -7.80 26.19 -14.99
CA MET A 224 -8.75 25.12 -14.65
C MET A 224 -9.23 25.19 -13.20
N SER A 225 -10.45 24.71 -12.94
CA SER A 225 -10.99 24.59 -11.58
C SER A 225 -10.81 23.17 -11.05
N ALA A 226 -10.85 23.01 -9.72
CA ALA A 226 -10.73 21.71 -9.09
C ALA A 226 -11.83 21.49 -8.02
N TYR A 227 -12.31 20.26 -7.92
CA TYR A 227 -13.22 19.77 -6.90
C TYR A 227 -12.54 18.61 -6.17
N ILE A 228 -12.23 18.79 -4.90
CA ILE A 228 -11.55 17.78 -4.08
C ILE A 228 -12.53 17.20 -3.05
N VAL A 229 -12.46 15.90 -2.86
CA VAL A 229 -13.19 15.18 -1.83
C VAL A 229 -12.20 14.41 -0.98
N GLY A 230 -12.43 14.43 0.33
CA GLY A 230 -11.60 13.73 1.28
C GLY A 230 -12.32 13.47 2.59
N ASP A 231 -11.64 12.70 3.43
CA ASP A 231 -12.00 12.53 4.83
C ASP A 231 -10.76 12.73 5.69
N HIS A 232 -10.73 13.84 6.44
CA HIS A 232 -9.64 14.17 7.36
C HIS A 232 -9.32 13.01 8.32
N LEU A 233 -10.33 12.32 8.85
CA LEU A 233 -10.19 11.15 9.75
C LEU A 233 -9.89 9.83 9.02
N GLN A 234 -9.46 9.88 7.77
CA GLN A 234 -8.91 8.73 7.03
C GLN A 234 -7.50 9.05 6.48
N SER A 235 -6.77 9.95 7.14
CA SER A 235 -5.40 10.35 6.80
C SER A 235 -4.40 9.37 7.42
N ILE A 236 -4.32 8.16 6.88
CA ILE A 236 -3.58 7.04 7.49
C ILE A 236 -2.08 7.02 7.18
N SER A 237 -1.60 7.84 6.24
CA SER A 237 -0.20 7.81 5.80
C SER A 237 0.57 9.09 6.10
N ASN A 238 -0.10 10.25 6.13
CA ASN A 238 0.54 11.54 6.36
C ASN A 238 -0.37 12.45 7.19
N GLU A 239 0.15 12.98 8.29
CA GLU A 239 -0.51 14.02 9.11
C GLU A 239 -0.83 15.25 8.26
N ARG A 240 0.20 15.77 7.59
CA ARG A 240 0.08 16.88 6.64
C ARG A 240 0.03 16.31 5.23
N ASN A 241 -1.18 16.29 4.67
CA ASN A 241 -1.47 15.69 3.38
C ASN A 241 -2.08 16.73 2.43
N ALA A 242 -2.34 16.34 1.19
CA ALA A 242 -2.90 17.23 0.18
C ALA A 242 -4.25 17.83 0.61
N PHE A 243 -5.09 17.07 1.33
CA PHE A 243 -6.40 17.54 1.75
C PHE A 243 -6.29 18.60 2.84
N THR A 244 -5.50 18.34 3.90
CA THR A 244 -5.28 19.32 4.98
C THR A 244 -4.57 20.58 4.47
N TYR A 245 -3.62 20.44 3.55
CA TYR A 245 -2.98 21.58 2.89
C TYR A 245 -3.96 22.43 2.07
N LEU A 246 -4.83 21.81 1.26
CA LEU A 246 -5.80 22.54 0.42
C LEU A 246 -6.86 23.27 1.25
N LEU A 247 -7.21 22.74 2.42
CA LEU A 247 -8.08 23.44 3.39
C LEU A 247 -7.46 24.75 3.88
N GLU A 248 -6.14 24.79 4.06
CA GLU A 248 -5.40 25.96 4.55
C GLU A 248 -4.94 26.91 3.43
N ALA A 249 -4.75 26.40 2.21
CA ALA A 249 -4.15 27.13 1.09
C ALA A 249 -4.85 28.46 0.75
N ASP A 250 -4.05 29.50 0.49
CA ASP A 250 -4.53 30.82 0.07
C ASP A 250 -4.85 30.84 -1.44
N VAL A 251 -6.01 30.27 -1.77
CA VAL A 251 -6.60 30.25 -3.10
C VAL A 251 -8.10 30.50 -2.99
N VAL A 252 -8.72 31.05 -4.03
CA VAL A 252 -10.18 31.23 -4.09
C VAL A 252 -10.84 29.86 -3.98
N LYS A 253 -11.46 29.60 -2.83
CA LYS A 253 -12.02 28.30 -2.49
C LYS A 253 -13.43 28.39 -1.92
N TYR A 254 -14.20 27.35 -2.17
CA TYR A 254 -15.50 27.10 -1.57
C TYR A 254 -15.41 25.80 -0.77
N VAL A 255 -15.59 25.89 0.54
CA VAL A 255 -15.57 24.73 1.44
C VAL A 255 -17.01 24.36 1.77
N GLU A 256 -17.42 23.16 1.36
CA GLU A 256 -18.72 22.62 1.75
C GLU A 256 -18.76 22.33 3.25
N PRO A 257 -19.92 22.52 3.91
CA PRO A 257 -20.09 22.07 5.29
C PRO A 257 -19.78 20.57 5.42
N PRO A 258 -19.04 20.15 6.46
CA PRO A 258 -18.70 18.75 6.65
C PRO A 258 -19.96 17.90 6.90
N VAL A 259 -20.04 16.73 6.26
CA VAL A 259 -21.19 15.81 6.40
C VAL A 259 -20.73 14.41 6.77
N ASN A 260 -21.21 13.90 7.91
CA ASN A 260 -20.92 12.57 8.44
C ASN A 260 -22.18 11.69 8.56
N ILE A 261 -23.05 11.75 7.55
CA ILE A 261 -24.21 10.85 7.45
C ILE A 261 -23.74 9.54 6.82
N CYS A 262 -23.68 8.46 7.59
CA CYS A 262 -23.26 7.13 7.13
C CYS A 262 -24.45 6.39 6.51
N ARG A 263 -24.29 6.01 5.23
CA ARG A 263 -25.23 5.14 4.49
C ARG A 263 -24.80 3.68 4.48
N ARG A 264 -23.56 3.38 4.91
CA ARG A 264 -22.99 2.01 4.90
C ARG A 264 -23.53 1.16 6.05
N PHE A 265 -23.51 1.70 7.26
CA PHE A 265 -24.06 1.07 8.46
C PHE A 265 -24.94 2.09 9.21
N SER A 266 -26.03 1.60 9.79
CA SER A 266 -27.02 2.45 10.49
C SER A 266 -27.40 1.93 11.87
N HIS A 267 -26.90 0.75 12.26
CA HIS A 267 -27.24 0.16 13.55
C HIS A 267 -26.73 1.04 14.69
N ASN A 268 -27.62 1.40 15.64
CA ASN A 268 -27.32 2.36 16.70
C ASN A 268 -26.10 1.94 17.53
N GLN A 269 -25.97 0.65 17.86
CA GLN A 269 -24.81 0.14 18.61
C GLN A 269 -23.49 0.41 17.88
N LEU A 270 -23.46 0.25 16.55
CA LEU A 270 -22.27 0.47 15.74
C LEU A 270 -21.94 1.97 15.65
N ILE A 271 -22.95 2.81 15.43
CA ILE A 271 -22.79 4.27 15.40
C ILE A 271 -22.24 4.76 16.74
N ASN A 272 -22.85 4.35 17.85
CA ASN A 272 -22.43 4.73 19.19
C ASN A 272 -21.01 4.27 19.48
N PHE A 273 -20.66 3.04 19.11
CA PHE A 273 -19.31 2.51 19.26
C PHE A 273 -18.27 3.33 18.47
N VAL A 274 -18.52 3.58 17.18
CA VAL A 274 -17.59 4.36 16.34
C VAL A 274 -17.43 5.79 16.86
N ASN A 275 -18.53 6.42 17.29
CA ASN A 275 -18.51 7.76 17.86
C ASN A 275 -17.79 7.85 19.19
N TYR A 276 -17.88 6.80 20.02
CA TYR A 276 -17.11 6.70 21.26
C TYR A 276 -15.61 6.52 20.97
N MET A 277 -15.28 5.67 20.00
CA MET A 277 -13.90 5.33 19.67
C MET A 277 -13.17 6.39 18.84
N THR A 278 -13.85 7.38 18.28
CA THR A 278 -13.22 8.34 17.36
C THR A 278 -13.33 9.75 17.91
N PRO A 279 -12.22 10.49 18.10
CA PRO A 279 -12.26 11.81 18.72
C PRO A 279 -12.65 12.91 17.70
N TYR A 280 -13.87 12.89 17.17
CA TYR A 280 -14.34 13.85 16.15
C TYR A 280 -14.14 15.32 16.55
N LYS A 281 -14.40 15.65 17.82
CA LYS A 281 -14.27 17.01 18.37
C LYS A 281 -12.84 17.54 18.25
N LYS A 282 -11.83 16.69 18.42
CA LYS A 282 -10.40 17.03 18.29
C LYS A 282 -10.09 17.63 16.91
N TYR A 283 -10.82 17.21 15.87
CA TYR A 283 -10.60 17.61 14.48
C TYR A 283 -11.66 18.57 13.93
N GLY A 284 -12.53 19.11 14.80
CA GLY A 284 -13.62 20.01 14.38
C GLY A 284 -14.67 19.33 13.49
N LEU A 285 -14.84 18.00 13.62
CA LEU A 285 -15.77 17.22 12.83
C LEU A 285 -17.01 16.84 13.65
N LEU A 286 -18.12 16.59 12.95
CA LEU A 286 -19.34 16.07 13.55
C LEU A 286 -19.23 14.55 13.75
N PRO A 287 -19.78 13.96 14.81
CA PRO A 287 -19.92 12.51 14.92
C PRO A 287 -20.73 11.91 13.77
N ILE A 288 -20.58 10.60 13.54
CA ILE A 288 -21.36 9.89 12.53
C ILE A 288 -22.83 9.79 12.95
N THR A 289 -23.73 9.97 11.99
CA THR A 289 -25.16 9.71 12.12
C THR A 289 -25.62 8.70 11.07
N GLY A 290 -26.53 7.79 11.42
CA GLY A 290 -27.10 6.83 10.47
C GLY A 290 -28.09 7.48 9.50
N TYR A 291 -28.12 6.99 8.27
CA TYR A 291 -29.11 7.42 7.28
C TYR A 291 -30.54 7.00 7.68
N GLU A 292 -31.48 7.95 7.67
CA GLU A 292 -32.79 7.82 8.32
C GLU A 292 -33.64 6.65 7.84
N ASN A 293 -33.55 6.28 6.56
CA ASN A 293 -34.33 5.16 6.00
C ASN A 293 -33.89 3.78 6.52
N ASN A 294 -32.75 3.68 7.20
CA ASN A 294 -32.25 2.44 7.78
C ASN A 294 -32.41 2.37 9.31
N LYS A 295 -33.23 3.25 9.91
CA LYS A 295 -33.54 3.24 11.36
C LYS A 295 -34.49 2.09 11.78
N ASN A 296 -35.08 1.36 10.82
CA ASN A 296 -36.13 0.35 11.06
C ASN A 296 -35.65 -1.11 11.04
N SER A 297 -34.57 -1.44 11.74
CA SER A 297 -34.36 -2.81 12.19
C SER A 297 -34.18 -2.82 13.72
N ASN A 298 -35.30 -2.73 14.43
CA ASN A 298 -35.44 -3.16 15.83
C ASN A 298 -35.28 -4.69 15.93
N THR A 299 -34.20 -5.24 15.38
CA THR A 299 -33.81 -6.62 15.65
C THR A 299 -32.88 -6.57 16.84
N ASN A 300 -33.24 -7.27 17.93
CA ASN A 300 -32.44 -7.47 19.15
C ASN A 300 -31.07 -8.15 18.91
N ASN A 301 -30.55 -8.15 17.69
CA ASN A 301 -29.30 -8.79 17.34
C ASN A 301 -28.14 -7.85 17.64
N ASN A 302 -27.23 -8.33 18.48
CA ASN A 302 -25.99 -7.65 18.83
C ASN A 302 -25.16 -7.41 17.55
N ALA A 303 -24.98 -6.15 17.14
CA ALA A 303 -24.28 -5.77 15.92
C ALA A 303 -22.76 -5.62 16.12
N LEU A 304 -22.33 -5.53 17.39
CA LEU A 304 -20.94 -5.48 17.80
C LEU A 304 -20.62 -6.70 18.67
N THR A 305 -19.53 -7.39 18.38
CA THR A 305 -18.98 -8.45 19.23
C THR A 305 -17.50 -8.21 19.46
N VAL A 306 -17.08 -8.18 20.72
CA VAL A 306 -15.69 -7.96 21.12
C VAL A 306 -15.17 -9.22 21.79
N MET A 307 -14.01 -9.67 21.32
CA MET A 307 -13.25 -10.79 21.87
C MET A 307 -11.95 -10.22 22.43
N PHE A 308 -11.65 -10.53 23.68
CA PHE A 308 -10.35 -10.24 24.27
C PHE A 308 -9.44 -11.45 24.06
N GLN A 309 -8.24 -11.20 23.52
CA GLN A 309 -7.24 -12.23 23.30
C GLN A 309 -6.94 -12.96 24.61
N LYS A 310 -7.25 -14.26 24.64
CA LYS A 310 -6.93 -15.18 25.73
C LYS A 310 -6.46 -16.50 25.11
N GLY A 311 -5.63 -17.23 25.85
CA GLY A 311 -5.21 -18.54 25.41
C GLY A 311 -4.17 -18.54 24.28
N ASN A 312 -3.93 -19.71 23.72
CA ASN A 312 -2.97 -19.88 22.63
C ASN A 312 -3.59 -19.54 21.25
N MET A 313 -2.75 -19.47 20.21
CA MET A 313 -3.18 -19.10 18.85
C MET A 313 -4.31 -19.98 18.28
N ASN A 314 -4.34 -21.28 18.62
CA ASN A 314 -5.37 -22.18 18.10
C ASN A 314 -6.73 -21.89 18.73
N GLU A 315 -6.76 -21.65 20.04
CA GLU A 315 -7.98 -21.26 20.77
C GLU A 315 -8.55 -19.95 20.21
N GLN A 316 -7.68 -19.00 19.83
CA GLN A 316 -8.10 -17.75 19.19
C GLN A 316 -8.71 -18.00 17.79
N ILE A 317 -8.12 -18.88 16.99
CA ILE A 317 -8.65 -19.24 15.66
C ILE A 317 -10.00 -19.95 15.80
N GLU A 318 -10.10 -20.91 16.71
CA GLU A 318 -11.35 -21.63 16.99
C GLU A 318 -12.46 -20.65 17.43
N GLN A 319 -12.13 -19.69 18.30
CA GLN A 319 -13.06 -18.65 18.70
C GLN A 319 -13.52 -17.79 17.50
N ILE A 320 -12.59 -17.29 16.68
CA ILE A 320 -12.94 -16.50 15.49
C ILE A 320 -13.81 -17.32 14.52
N MET A 321 -13.42 -18.57 14.25
CA MET A 321 -14.11 -19.44 13.32
C MET A 321 -15.50 -19.85 13.81
N SER A 322 -15.72 -19.94 15.13
CA SER A 322 -17.06 -20.19 15.69
C SER A 322 -18.05 -19.08 15.31
N TYR A 323 -17.65 -17.81 15.48
CA TYR A 323 -18.46 -16.66 15.08
C TYR A 323 -18.58 -16.53 13.55
N TYR A 324 -17.50 -16.82 12.83
CA TYR A 324 -17.52 -16.84 11.37
C TYR A 324 -18.57 -17.83 10.87
N ALA A 325 -18.53 -19.09 11.34
CA ALA A 325 -19.45 -20.15 10.95
C ALA A 325 -20.90 -19.82 11.35
N GLU A 326 -21.11 -19.26 12.54
CA GLU A 326 -22.42 -18.80 13.00
C GLU A 326 -23.02 -17.76 12.05
N GLU A 327 -22.27 -16.73 11.66
CA GLU A 327 -22.74 -15.69 10.73
C GLU A 327 -23.09 -16.26 9.35
N VAL A 328 -22.34 -17.26 8.88
CA VAL A 328 -22.65 -17.97 7.64
C VAL A 328 -23.98 -18.74 7.76
N ILE A 329 -24.19 -19.46 8.87
CA ILE A 329 -25.40 -20.28 9.08
C ILE A 329 -26.63 -19.39 9.26
N ILE A 330 -26.55 -18.37 10.12
CA ILE A 330 -27.70 -17.53 10.49
C ILE A 330 -28.14 -16.64 9.32
N ASN A 331 -27.19 -16.06 8.59
CA ASN A 331 -27.50 -15.07 7.56
C ASN A 331 -27.44 -15.62 6.12
N ASN A 332 -27.11 -16.90 5.95
CA ASN A 332 -26.82 -17.52 4.65
C ASN A 332 -25.79 -16.71 3.84
N TYR A 333 -24.75 -16.23 4.52
CA TYR A 333 -23.68 -15.50 3.87
C TYR A 333 -22.83 -16.40 2.99
N SER A 334 -22.19 -15.77 2.02
CA SER A 334 -21.19 -16.34 1.12
C SER A 334 -19.79 -15.80 1.48
N PRO A 335 -18.69 -16.36 0.97
CA PRO A 335 -17.35 -15.89 1.29
C PRO A 335 -17.14 -14.37 1.07
N GLU A 336 -17.73 -13.80 0.02
CA GLU A 336 -17.62 -12.38 -0.34
C GLU A 336 -18.33 -11.43 0.62
N ASP A 337 -19.16 -11.95 1.54
CA ASP A 337 -19.80 -11.15 2.58
C ASP A 337 -18.85 -10.79 3.73
N PHE A 338 -17.65 -11.38 3.76
CA PHE A 338 -16.69 -11.26 4.85
C PHE A 338 -15.45 -10.45 4.46
N LEU A 339 -15.05 -9.56 5.37
CA LEU A 339 -13.78 -8.83 5.32
C LEU A 339 -13.02 -9.03 6.64
N ILE A 340 -11.74 -9.41 6.55
CA ILE A 340 -10.82 -9.42 7.68
C ILE A 340 -9.86 -8.25 7.52
N VAL A 341 -9.80 -7.40 8.55
CA VAL A 341 -8.93 -6.24 8.61
C VAL A 341 -7.92 -6.43 9.73
N THR A 342 -6.64 -6.20 9.44
CA THR A 342 -5.57 -6.29 10.42
C THR A 342 -4.54 -5.18 10.22
N PRO A 343 -3.81 -4.71 11.26
CA PRO A 343 -2.74 -3.73 11.06
C PRO A 343 -1.59 -4.26 10.19
N PHE A 344 -1.25 -5.56 10.29
CA PHE A 344 -0.14 -6.18 9.55
C PHE A 344 -0.52 -7.52 8.92
N ILE A 345 -0.21 -7.65 7.63
CA ILE A 345 -0.37 -8.91 6.90
C ILE A 345 0.93 -9.69 6.80
N SER A 346 2.03 -9.00 6.47
CA SER A 346 3.30 -9.67 6.19
C SER A 346 3.85 -10.34 7.45
N ASN A 347 4.14 -11.64 7.35
CA ASN A 347 4.67 -12.49 8.43
C ASN A 347 3.78 -12.53 9.68
N ASN A 348 2.46 -12.58 9.50
CA ASN A 348 1.48 -12.73 10.58
C ASN A 348 0.95 -14.18 10.65
N PRO A 349 1.47 -15.02 11.57
CA PRO A 349 1.08 -16.43 11.65
C PRO A 349 -0.39 -16.66 11.97
N LEU A 350 -0.99 -15.79 12.81
CA LEU A 350 -2.42 -15.87 13.16
C LEU A 350 -3.29 -15.67 11.92
N ILE A 351 -2.96 -14.67 11.08
CA ILE A 351 -3.72 -14.38 9.86
C ILE A 351 -3.53 -15.47 8.80
N ASN A 352 -2.32 -16.00 8.66
CA ASN A 352 -2.06 -17.13 7.77
C ASN A 352 -2.89 -18.36 8.19
N ALA A 353 -2.89 -18.69 9.48
CA ALA A 353 -3.65 -19.81 10.01
C ALA A 353 -5.17 -19.57 9.92
N LEU A 354 -5.65 -18.36 10.15
CA LEU A 354 -7.07 -18.02 9.97
C LEU A 354 -7.53 -18.13 8.50
N ASN A 355 -6.77 -17.57 7.56
CA ASN A 355 -7.05 -17.69 6.12
C ASN A 355 -7.23 -19.14 5.70
N THR A 356 -6.39 -19.97 6.28
CA THR A 356 -6.38 -21.41 6.14
C THR A 356 -7.67 -22.04 6.69
N SER A 357 -8.05 -21.75 7.92
CA SER A 357 -9.24 -22.34 8.55
C SER A 357 -10.53 -21.92 7.86
N ILE A 358 -10.58 -20.72 7.28
CA ILE A 358 -11.71 -20.27 6.46
C ILE A 358 -11.81 -21.10 5.18
N ASN A 359 -10.69 -21.34 4.50
CA ASN A 359 -10.68 -22.18 3.30
C ASN A 359 -11.16 -23.61 3.62
N GLU A 360 -10.63 -24.23 4.68
CA GLU A 360 -11.06 -25.56 5.15
C GLU A 360 -12.57 -25.59 5.45
N PHE A 361 -13.07 -24.64 6.23
CA PHE A 361 -14.49 -24.53 6.55
C PHE A 361 -15.38 -24.52 5.29
N TRP A 362 -15.02 -23.77 4.26
CA TRP A 362 -15.80 -23.69 3.03
C TRP A 362 -15.70 -24.93 2.16
N ILE A 363 -14.52 -25.55 2.09
CA ILE A 363 -14.31 -26.82 1.38
C ILE A 363 -15.22 -27.89 1.99
N ASP A 364 -15.20 -28.02 3.32
CA ASP A 364 -16.01 -28.98 4.05
C ASP A 364 -17.51 -28.68 3.91
N LYS A 365 -17.90 -27.42 4.08
CA LYS A 365 -19.30 -26.99 4.02
C LYS A 365 -19.93 -27.21 2.64
N LEU A 366 -19.18 -27.00 1.57
CA LEU A 366 -19.67 -27.12 0.20
C LEU A 366 -19.45 -28.53 -0.37
N GLY A 367 -18.70 -29.40 0.32
CA GLY A 367 -18.29 -30.70 -0.22
C GLY A 367 -17.52 -30.56 -1.53
N ALA A 368 -16.70 -29.51 -1.64
CA ALA A 368 -16.07 -29.14 -2.90
C ALA A 368 -15.06 -30.20 -3.33
N ASN A 369 -15.32 -30.83 -4.48
CA ASN A 369 -14.35 -31.70 -5.13
C ASN A 369 -13.28 -30.91 -5.89
N ASP A 370 -13.66 -29.73 -6.38
CA ASP A 370 -12.81 -28.86 -7.18
C ASP A 370 -12.09 -27.82 -6.30
N TYR A 371 -10.85 -27.48 -6.67
CA TYR A 371 -10.10 -26.46 -5.97
C TYR A 371 -10.71 -25.06 -6.18
N TYR A 372 -11.00 -24.39 -5.07
CA TYR A 372 -11.39 -22.99 -5.05
C TYR A 372 -10.78 -22.30 -3.84
N ASN A 373 -10.32 -21.06 -4.03
CA ASN A 373 -9.74 -20.26 -2.97
C ASN A 373 -10.82 -19.36 -2.33
N TYR A 374 -11.47 -19.87 -1.30
CA TYR A 374 -12.55 -19.19 -0.58
C TYR A 374 -12.06 -18.04 0.30
N SER A 375 -10.77 -17.96 0.63
CA SER A 375 -10.18 -16.85 1.37
C SER A 375 -8.82 -16.41 0.80
N VAL A 376 -8.66 -15.11 0.59
CA VAL A 376 -7.50 -14.53 -0.10
C VAL A 376 -6.84 -13.46 0.76
N ILE A 377 -5.55 -13.63 1.01
CA ILE A 377 -4.69 -12.64 1.65
C ILE A 377 -4.06 -11.73 0.60
N HIS A 378 -4.24 -10.42 0.77
CA HIS A 378 -3.66 -9.40 -0.10
C HIS A 378 -2.43 -8.75 0.53
N LYS A 379 -1.25 -9.01 -0.03
CA LYS A 379 0.03 -8.43 0.39
C LYS A 379 0.48 -7.36 -0.63
N SER A 380 1.01 -6.24 -0.16
CA SER A 380 1.68 -5.26 -1.03
C SER A 380 3.04 -5.80 -1.47
N GLU A 381 3.37 -5.71 -2.76
CA GLU A 381 4.72 -5.98 -3.29
C GLU A 381 5.42 -4.65 -3.64
N ILE A 382 6.75 -4.65 -3.65
CA ILE A 382 7.55 -3.45 -3.97
C ILE A 382 7.25 -3.00 -5.40
N GLY A 383 6.91 -1.72 -5.57
CA GLY A 383 6.65 -1.13 -6.88
C GLY A 383 5.39 -1.62 -7.59
N SER A 384 4.48 -2.33 -6.91
CA SER A 384 3.19 -2.75 -7.47
C SER A 384 2.01 -2.31 -6.60
N SER A 385 0.89 -1.98 -7.25
CA SER A 385 -0.37 -1.75 -6.54
C SER A 385 -1.01 -3.10 -6.19
N ILE A 386 -1.58 -3.22 -4.99
CA ILE A 386 -2.36 -4.40 -4.60
C ILE A 386 -3.55 -4.55 -5.55
N ASN A 387 -3.69 -5.72 -6.16
CA ASN A 387 -4.87 -6.08 -6.95
C ASN A 387 -5.88 -6.84 -6.08
N LEU A 388 -7.05 -6.24 -5.84
CA LEU A 388 -8.11 -6.82 -5.02
C LEU A 388 -9.11 -7.71 -5.82
N ASP A 389 -8.95 -7.80 -7.14
CA ASP A 389 -9.88 -8.50 -8.03
C ASP A 389 -9.94 -10.01 -7.75
N ASP A 390 -8.80 -10.59 -7.31
CA ASP A 390 -8.67 -12.00 -6.93
C ASP A 390 -9.63 -12.44 -5.81
N SER A 391 -10.22 -11.50 -5.06
CA SER A 391 -11.11 -11.80 -3.94
C SER A 391 -12.45 -11.08 -4.00
N ILE A 392 -12.96 -10.82 -5.21
CA ILE A 392 -14.33 -10.33 -5.39
C ILE A 392 -15.33 -11.30 -4.75
N LYS A 393 -15.19 -12.60 -5.05
CA LYS A 393 -16.06 -13.72 -4.62
C LYS A 393 -15.53 -14.55 -3.44
N SER A 394 -14.54 -14.02 -2.72
CA SER A 394 -13.85 -14.74 -1.64
C SER A 394 -13.82 -13.87 -0.39
N THR A 395 -13.63 -14.50 0.77
CA THR A 395 -13.30 -13.77 1.99
C THR A 395 -12.01 -13.00 1.77
N ARG A 396 -12.07 -11.69 1.98
CA ARG A 396 -10.94 -10.81 1.71
C ARG A 396 -10.20 -10.52 3.01
N ILE A 397 -8.89 -10.75 3.03
CA ILE A 397 -8.02 -10.41 4.15
C ILE A 397 -7.05 -9.31 3.72
N VAL A 398 -7.16 -8.14 4.36
CA VAL A 398 -6.47 -6.91 3.97
C VAL A 398 -5.91 -6.16 5.18
N SER A 399 -4.87 -5.35 4.94
CA SER A 399 -4.37 -4.43 5.94
C SER A 399 -5.38 -3.29 6.16
N ILE A 400 -5.27 -2.54 7.26
CA ILE A 400 -6.07 -1.31 7.46
C ILE A 400 -5.95 -0.39 6.24
N HIS A 401 -4.73 -0.20 5.72
CA HIS A 401 -4.46 0.63 4.55
C HIS A 401 -5.20 0.17 3.29
N SER A 402 -5.18 -1.13 3.02
CA SER A 402 -5.80 -1.72 1.83
C SER A 402 -7.32 -1.93 1.96
N SER A 403 -7.86 -1.83 3.19
CA SER A 403 -9.30 -1.96 3.45
C SER A 403 -10.11 -0.69 3.14
N LYS A 404 -9.43 0.44 2.90
CA LYS A 404 -10.09 1.73 2.63
C LYS A 404 -10.95 1.62 1.37
N GLY A 405 -12.11 2.28 1.39
CA GLY A 405 -13.11 2.20 0.31
C GLY A 405 -13.91 0.89 0.28
N ASP A 406 -13.38 -0.21 0.79
CA ASP A 406 -14.08 -1.50 0.83
C ASP A 406 -15.02 -1.62 2.03
N GLY A 407 -16.13 -2.31 1.84
CA GLY A 407 -17.06 -2.61 2.92
C GLY A 407 -17.92 -3.83 2.63
N ARG A 408 -17.99 -4.74 3.60
CA ARG A 408 -18.68 -6.03 3.51
C ARG A 408 -19.73 -6.18 4.61
N ASN A 409 -20.59 -7.19 4.50
CA ASN A 409 -21.70 -7.40 5.43
C ASN A 409 -21.19 -7.69 6.85
N CYS A 410 -20.21 -8.57 6.97
CA CYS A 410 -19.57 -8.94 8.22
C CYS A 410 -18.07 -8.60 8.18
N VAL A 411 -17.56 -7.94 9.21
CA VAL A 411 -16.15 -7.53 9.29
C VAL A 411 -15.53 -8.01 10.59
N PHE A 412 -14.37 -8.64 10.48
CA PHE A 412 -13.52 -9.03 11.60
C PHE A 412 -12.29 -8.12 11.63
N VAL A 413 -12.08 -7.39 12.73
CA VAL A 413 -10.88 -6.60 12.97
C VAL A 413 -9.99 -7.35 13.96
N ILE A 414 -8.81 -7.78 13.52
CA ILE A 414 -7.93 -8.68 14.28
C ILE A 414 -6.58 -8.03 14.56
N GLY A 415 -6.18 -8.06 15.84
CA GLY A 415 -4.89 -7.54 16.30
C GLY A 415 -4.88 -6.01 16.41
N LEU A 416 -6.04 -5.42 16.71
CA LEU A 416 -6.19 -3.98 16.88
C LEU A 416 -5.67 -3.57 18.27
N GLU A 417 -4.41 -3.14 18.30
CA GLU A 417 -3.67 -2.82 19.52
C GLU A 417 -2.88 -1.53 19.32
N GLU A 418 -2.65 -0.80 20.42
CA GLU A 418 -1.96 0.50 20.44
C GLU A 418 -0.57 0.40 19.77
N ARG A 419 0.21 -0.62 20.14
CA ARG A 419 1.56 -0.85 19.58
C ARG A 419 1.52 -1.05 18.06
N SER A 420 0.50 -1.75 17.57
CA SER A 420 0.35 -2.04 16.14
C SER A 420 0.08 -0.76 15.36
N LEU A 421 -0.77 0.14 15.86
CA LEU A 421 -1.06 1.42 15.21
C LEU A 421 0.13 2.39 15.30
N LYS A 422 0.82 2.45 16.45
CA LYS A 422 2.02 3.29 16.66
C LYS A 422 3.19 2.96 15.74
N THR A 423 3.25 1.74 15.21
CA THR A 423 4.26 1.38 14.22
C THR A 423 4.16 2.21 12.95
N PHE A 424 2.96 2.70 12.62
CA PHE A 424 2.70 3.58 11.49
C PHE A 424 2.61 5.05 11.90
N SER A 425 1.92 5.33 13.00
CA SER A 425 1.63 6.70 13.42
C SER A 425 2.77 7.38 14.19
N GLY A 426 3.71 6.59 14.72
CA GLY A 426 4.76 7.04 15.64
C GLY A 426 4.25 7.36 17.04
N LEU A 427 3.13 8.10 17.13
CA LEU A 427 2.51 8.63 18.34
C LEU A 427 1.03 8.26 18.44
N ARG A 428 0.51 8.09 19.66
CA ARG A 428 -0.90 7.81 19.97
C ARG A 428 -1.83 8.97 19.61
N ASP A 429 -1.48 10.20 19.97
CA ASP A 429 -2.39 11.35 19.79
C ASP A 429 -2.28 12.01 18.41
N SER A 430 -1.90 11.23 17.40
CA SER A 430 -1.70 11.71 16.03
C SER A 430 -2.94 11.49 15.16
N LEU A 431 -3.11 12.27 14.10
CA LEU A 431 -4.18 12.08 13.12
C LEU A 431 -4.11 10.69 12.48
N ILE A 432 -2.90 10.19 12.21
CA ILE A 432 -2.67 8.87 11.63
C ILE A 432 -3.19 7.78 12.56
N TYR A 433 -2.89 7.85 13.87
CA TYR A 433 -3.37 6.86 14.84
C TYR A 433 -4.89 6.81 14.90
N ASP A 434 -5.53 7.98 15.08
CA ASP A 434 -6.98 8.10 15.13
C ASP A 434 -7.63 7.67 13.80
N SER A 435 -6.99 7.98 12.66
CA SER A 435 -7.45 7.59 11.33
C SER A 435 -7.34 6.09 11.08
N LEU A 436 -6.25 5.44 11.50
CA LEU A 436 -6.08 3.99 11.36
C LEU A 436 -7.16 3.24 12.12
N LEU A 437 -7.42 3.68 13.37
CA LEU A 437 -8.47 3.12 14.20
C LEU A 437 -9.85 3.32 13.57
N HIS A 438 -10.16 4.55 13.16
CA HIS A 438 -11.42 4.89 12.51
C HIS A 438 -11.66 4.14 11.19
N VAL A 439 -10.64 3.99 10.33
CA VAL A 439 -10.74 3.20 9.10
C VAL A 439 -11.04 1.73 9.42
N ALA A 440 -10.33 1.14 10.38
CA ALA A 440 -10.49 -0.27 10.76
C ALA A 440 -11.92 -0.60 11.20
N ILE A 441 -12.54 0.27 12.01
CA ILE A 441 -13.86 0.02 12.62
C ILE A 441 -15.04 0.52 11.78
N THR A 442 -14.84 1.03 10.56
CA THR A 442 -15.92 1.61 9.71
C THR A 442 -16.19 0.84 8.42
N ARG A 443 -15.64 -0.38 8.27
CA ARG A 443 -15.78 -1.18 7.05
C ARG A 443 -17.07 -1.99 6.97
N MET A 444 -17.72 -2.25 8.10
CA MET A 444 -18.93 -3.09 8.18
C MET A 444 -20.17 -2.43 7.58
N LYS A 445 -21.05 -3.27 7.03
CA LYS A 445 -22.44 -2.89 6.68
C LYS A 445 -23.43 -3.33 7.76
N LYS A 446 -23.26 -4.55 8.31
CA LYS A 446 -24.20 -5.15 9.27
C LYS A 446 -23.57 -5.52 10.61
N LYS A 447 -22.43 -6.22 10.61
CA LYS A 447 -21.84 -6.80 11.82
C LYS A 447 -20.34 -6.51 11.94
N LEU A 448 -19.89 -6.17 13.14
CA LEU A 448 -18.48 -5.93 13.48
C LEU A 448 -18.02 -6.88 14.60
N TYR A 449 -16.96 -7.63 14.33
CA TYR A 449 -16.21 -8.42 15.29
C TYR A 449 -14.84 -7.78 15.52
N ILE A 450 -14.41 -7.69 16.78
CA ILE A 450 -13.10 -7.15 17.14
C ILE A 450 -12.38 -8.17 18.03
N LEU A 451 -11.18 -8.60 17.63
CA LEU A 451 -10.24 -9.32 18.49
C LEU A 451 -9.10 -8.37 18.89
N CYS A 452 -9.05 -7.98 20.16
CA CYS A 452 -8.07 -7.04 20.71
C CYS A 452 -7.46 -7.54 22.03
N VAL A 453 -6.38 -6.91 22.47
CA VAL A 453 -5.80 -7.14 23.80
C VAL A 453 -6.62 -6.37 24.84
N GLU A 454 -6.71 -6.89 26.07
CA GLU A 454 -7.47 -6.25 27.15
C GLU A 454 -6.70 -5.10 27.82
N HIS A 455 -5.37 -5.23 27.92
CA HIS A 455 -4.51 -4.40 28.76
C HIS A 455 -3.71 -3.34 27.99
N ASP A 456 -4.30 -2.74 26.97
CA ASP A 456 -3.74 -1.58 26.28
C ASP A 456 -4.75 -0.44 26.18
N GLU A 457 -4.37 0.64 25.53
CA GLU A 457 -5.22 1.81 25.36
C GLU A 457 -6.51 1.55 24.58
N ILE A 458 -6.40 0.80 23.49
CA ILE A 458 -7.56 0.51 22.63
C ILE A 458 -8.50 -0.44 23.38
N GLY A 459 -7.96 -1.50 23.97
CA GLY A 459 -8.68 -2.48 24.78
C GLY A 459 -9.38 -1.86 25.98
N GLY A 460 -8.71 -0.97 26.71
CA GLY A 460 -9.31 -0.25 27.82
C GLY A 460 -10.45 0.67 27.39
N ARG A 461 -10.33 1.38 26.25
CA ARG A 461 -11.44 2.18 25.72
C ARG A 461 -12.62 1.31 25.30
N ILE A 462 -12.36 0.18 24.65
CA ILE A 462 -13.42 -0.77 24.30
C ILE A 462 -14.10 -1.29 25.56
N LYS A 463 -13.34 -1.65 26.60
CA LYS A 463 -13.86 -2.12 27.89
C LYS A 463 -14.73 -1.05 28.56
N ASN A 464 -14.30 0.21 28.56
CA ASN A 464 -15.07 1.33 29.09
C ASN A 464 -16.40 1.53 28.35
N PHE A 465 -16.38 1.45 27.01
CA PHE A 465 -17.60 1.48 26.20
C PHE A 465 -18.55 0.35 26.55
N LEU A 466 -18.05 -0.89 26.68
CA LEU A 466 -18.85 -2.06 26.98
C LEU A 466 -19.45 -2.02 28.40
N LEU A 467 -18.70 -1.49 29.37
CA LEU A 467 -19.13 -1.37 30.77
C LEU A 467 -19.96 -0.11 31.03
N GLN A 468 -20.09 0.80 30.06
CA GLN A 468 -20.71 2.13 30.23
C GLN A 468 -20.10 2.93 31.41
N ASN A 469 -18.80 2.76 31.65
CA ASN A 469 -18.08 3.40 32.75
C ASN A 469 -16.96 4.29 32.21
N ASP A 470 -16.76 5.47 32.83
CA ASP A 470 -15.66 6.39 32.54
C ASP A 470 -14.43 6.10 33.43
N LEU A 471 -13.99 4.84 33.48
CA LEU A 471 -12.75 4.52 34.18
C LEU A 471 -11.55 5.03 33.37
N PRO A 472 -10.50 5.58 34.02
CA PRO A 472 -9.28 5.93 33.30
C PRO A 472 -8.71 4.69 32.61
N CYS A 473 -8.44 4.83 31.32
CA CYS A 473 -7.88 3.75 30.50
C CYS A 473 -6.52 3.32 31.07
N SER A 474 -6.28 2.01 31.22
CA SER A 474 -5.01 1.49 31.74
C SER A 474 -3.81 2.04 30.97
N ALA A 475 -2.75 2.38 31.69
CA ALA A 475 -1.53 2.98 31.17
C ALA A 475 -0.92 2.13 30.05
N SER A 476 -0.50 2.80 28.97
CA SER A 476 0.15 2.19 27.80
C SER A 476 1.36 1.35 28.22
N ILE A 477 1.65 0.28 27.47
CA ILE A 477 2.98 -0.32 27.53
C ILE A 477 3.88 0.50 26.60
N LEU A 478 4.78 1.29 27.17
CA LEU A 478 5.82 1.97 26.40
C LEU A 478 6.90 0.95 26.03
N SER A 479 7.05 0.64 24.73
CA SER A 479 8.11 -0.23 24.21
C SER A 479 8.90 0.50 23.13
N ILE A 480 10.14 0.81 23.44
CA ILE A 480 11.10 1.41 22.51
C ILE A 480 12.14 0.35 22.19
N SER A 481 12.13 -0.15 20.95
CA SER A 481 13.16 -1.10 20.51
C SER A 481 14.43 -0.34 20.14
N SER A 482 15.57 -0.83 20.62
CA SER A 482 16.90 -0.39 20.18
C SER A 482 17.24 -0.87 18.76
N THR A 483 16.43 -1.78 18.19
CA THR A 483 16.66 -2.34 16.85
C THR A 483 15.78 -1.64 15.81
N ILE A 484 16.43 -1.02 14.83
CA ILE A 484 15.78 -0.32 13.72
C ILE A 484 15.98 -1.12 12.43
N LYS A 485 14.87 -1.49 11.79
CA LYS A 485 14.89 -2.11 10.47
C LYS A 485 14.97 -1.03 9.40
N ILE A 486 15.93 -1.12 8.48
CA ILE A 486 16.14 -0.10 7.43
C ILE A 486 14.90 0.18 6.60
N LYS A 487 14.13 -0.86 6.28
CA LYS A 487 12.87 -0.72 5.55
C LYS A 487 11.88 0.29 6.18
N ASN A 488 11.98 0.53 7.50
CA ASN A 488 11.11 1.46 8.21
C ASN A 488 11.55 2.92 8.07
N ILE A 489 12.83 3.18 7.76
CA ILE A 489 13.38 4.54 7.60
C ILE A 489 13.68 4.89 6.13
N LEU A 490 13.73 3.87 5.25
CA LEU A 490 14.03 4.03 3.82
C LEU A 490 13.09 5.04 3.11
N PRO A 491 11.77 5.03 3.35
CA PRO A 491 10.88 6.01 2.72
C PRO A 491 11.16 7.47 3.13
N ILE A 492 11.78 7.68 4.30
CA ILE A 492 12.12 9.02 4.82
C ILE A 492 13.49 9.46 4.26
N CYS A 493 14.46 8.54 4.21
CA CYS A 493 15.82 8.86 3.75
C CYS A 493 15.98 8.84 2.24
N GLY A 494 15.12 8.12 1.54
CA GLY A 494 15.33 7.78 0.14
C GLY A 494 15.55 8.99 -0.74
N GLU A 495 14.68 10.01 -0.63
CA GLU A 495 14.79 11.21 -1.45
C GLU A 495 16.03 12.06 -1.12
N ARG A 496 16.42 12.16 0.16
CA ARG A 496 17.67 12.85 0.56
C ARG A 496 18.88 12.13 -0.05
N ILE A 497 18.85 10.79 -0.10
CA ILE A 497 19.89 9.98 -0.72
C ILE A 497 19.88 10.13 -2.25
N SER A 498 18.71 10.19 -2.90
CA SER A 498 18.60 10.46 -4.34
C SER A 498 19.31 11.75 -4.73
N ILE A 499 19.08 12.82 -3.97
CA ILE A 499 19.69 14.13 -4.19
C ILE A 499 21.22 14.06 -4.01
N LEU A 500 21.69 13.38 -2.97
CA LEU A 500 23.12 13.16 -2.73
C LEU A 500 23.77 12.41 -3.91
N LEU A 501 23.16 11.33 -4.38
CA LEU A 501 23.67 10.53 -5.49
C LEU A 501 23.71 11.33 -6.81
N LYS A 502 22.68 12.14 -7.07
CA LYS A 502 22.65 13.04 -8.23
C LYS A 502 23.81 14.04 -8.20
N THR A 503 24.04 14.66 -7.04
CA THR A 503 25.13 15.63 -6.85
C THR A 503 26.50 14.99 -7.08
N ILE A 504 26.71 13.77 -6.57
CA ILE A 504 27.96 13.01 -6.77
C ILE A 504 28.17 12.69 -8.26
N ASN A 505 27.12 12.25 -8.96
CA ASN A 505 27.22 11.92 -10.38
C ASN A 505 27.50 13.15 -11.25
N GLU A 506 26.83 14.28 -11.00
CA GLU A 506 27.08 15.55 -11.70
C GLU A 506 28.52 16.05 -11.50
N THR A 507 29.13 15.81 -10.33
CA THR A 507 30.55 16.13 -10.12
C THR A 507 31.52 15.19 -10.83
N ASN A 508 31.15 13.93 -11.03
CA ASN A 508 31.99 12.90 -11.67
C ASN A 508 31.85 12.87 -13.21
N GLU A 509 30.76 13.40 -13.77
CA GLU A 509 30.54 13.50 -15.23
C GLU A 509 31.55 14.42 -15.96
N THR A 510 32.47 15.08 -15.24
CA THR A 510 33.63 15.73 -15.84
C THR A 510 34.78 14.78 -16.22
N ASN A 511 34.75 13.48 -15.83
CA ASN A 511 35.89 12.58 -16.03
C ASN A 511 35.64 11.17 -16.59
N ASP A 512 34.41 10.72 -16.90
CA ASP A 512 34.23 9.42 -17.58
C ASP A 512 32.99 9.36 -18.48
N SER A 513 33.21 9.42 -19.79
CA SER A 513 32.17 9.53 -20.83
C SER A 513 31.65 8.18 -21.35
N ASN A 514 31.55 7.13 -20.52
CA ASN A 514 31.22 5.78 -21.02
C ASN A 514 30.11 4.98 -20.31
N ASN A 515 29.37 5.55 -19.34
CA ASN A 515 28.24 4.82 -18.70
C ASN A 515 26.87 5.36 -19.11
N ASN A 516 26.57 5.41 -20.41
CA ASN A 516 25.20 5.59 -20.90
C ASN A 516 24.45 4.26 -20.86
N ASN A 517 23.96 3.87 -19.69
CA ASN A 517 23.02 2.75 -19.54
C ASN A 517 21.62 3.17 -20.02
N ASN A 518 21.39 3.14 -21.33
CA ASN A 518 20.06 3.29 -21.91
C ASN A 518 19.23 2.03 -21.65
N TYR A 519 18.27 2.14 -20.74
CA TYR A 519 17.33 1.07 -20.41
C TYR A 519 16.20 0.99 -21.44
N GLU A 520 16.08 -0.12 -22.18
CA GLU A 520 14.82 -0.49 -22.81
C GLU A 520 13.98 -1.34 -21.85
N PHE A 521 13.14 -0.68 -21.06
CA PHE A 521 12.13 -1.38 -20.27
C PHE A 521 11.06 -1.94 -21.22
N THR A 522 10.93 -3.27 -21.30
CA THR A 522 9.80 -3.89 -21.99
C THR A 522 8.50 -3.54 -21.25
N ASN A 523 7.48 -3.11 -22.00
CA ASN A 523 6.30 -2.41 -21.47
C ASN A 523 5.25 -3.31 -20.79
N GLU A 524 5.45 -4.62 -20.74
CA GLU A 524 4.47 -5.54 -20.14
C GLU A 524 4.89 -5.94 -18.72
N PRO A 525 4.35 -5.28 -17.68
CA PRO A 525 4.53 -5.75 -16.31
C PRO A 525 3.86 -7.11 -16.20
N ILE A 526 4.65 -8.14 -15.92
CA ILE A 526 4.08 -9.45 -15.62
C ILE A 526 3.53 -9.37 -14.18
N THR A 527 2.22 -9.16 -14.02
CA THR A 527 1.57 -9.02 -12.72
C THR A 527 1.29 -10.38 -12.07
N GLY A 528 1.30 -10.43 -10.73
CA GLY A 528 1.01 -11.64 -9.96
C GLY A 528 2.22 -12.58 -9.81
N ASN A 529 2.23 -13.37 -8.72
CA ASN A 529 3.20 -14.44 -8.46
C ASN A 529 4.67 -13.98 -8.25
N TYR A 530 4.91 -12.79 -7.68
CA TYR A 530 6.28 -12.28 -7.41
C TYR A 530 7.12 -13.27 -6.60
N ASN A 531 6.59 -13.79 -5.48
CA ASN A 531 7.30 -14.73 -4.60
C ASN A 531 7.72 -16.01 -5.35
N ILE A 532 6.91 -16.46 -6.31
CA ILE A 532 7.19 -17.65 -7.11
C ILE A 532 8.35 -17.37 -8.05
N ARG A 533 8.31 -16.26 -8.80
CA ARG A 533 9.40 -15.90 -9.71
C ARG A 533 10.70 -15.65 -8.96
N GLN A 534 10.62 -14.93 -7.85
CA GLN A 534 11.78 -14.64 -7.01
C GLN A 534 12.37 -15.94 -6.47
N GLY A 535 11.53 -16.86 -5.99
CA GLY A 535 11.95 -18.19 -5.55
C GLY A 535 12.66 -18.98 -6.63
N ILE A 536 12.08 -19.08 -7.84
CA ILE A 536 12.68 -19.81 -8.97
C ILE A 536 14.03 -19.19 -9.36
N MET A 537 14.11 -17.86 -9.50
CA MET A 537 15.36 -17.17 -9.82
C MET A 537 16.43 -17.44 -8.77
N LEU A 538 16.08 -17.31 -7.49
CA LEU A 538 17.01 -17.50 -6.38
C LEU A 538 17.52 -18.95 -6.34
N GLU A 539 16.64 -19.93 -6.55
CA GLU A 539 17.04 -21.35 -6.59
C GLU A 539 17.94 -21.66 -7.77
N ARG A 540 17.63 -21.16 -8.97
CA ARG A 540 18.50 -21.37 -10.14
C ARG A 540 19.86 -20.74 -9.96
N LEU A 541 19.89 -19.51 -9.43
CA LEU A 541 21.13 -18.79 -9.17
C LEU A 541 21.97 -19.45 -8.08
N THR A 542 21.38 -19.83 -6.96
CA THR A 542 22.09 -20.52 -5.88
C THR A 542 22.58 -21.89 -6.31
N ASN A 543 21.82 -22.64 -7.11
CA ASN A 543 22.25 -23.91 -7.66
C ASN A 543 23.47 -23.77 -8.58
N GLY A 544 23.54 -22.69 -9.36
CA GLY A 544 24.70 -22.37 -10.20
C GLY A 544 25.94 -21.96 -9.40
N LEU A 545 25.75 -21.23 -8.30
CA LEU A 545 26.84 -20.73 -7.45
C LEU A 545 27.30 -21.72 -6.37
N LYS A 546 26.60 -22.85 -6.18
CA LYS A 546 26.84 -23.77 -5.06
C LYS A 546 28.27 -24.32 -4.99
N GLU A 547 28.91 -24.48 -6.15
CA GLU A 547 30.28 -25.01 -6.27
C GLU A 547 31.37 -23.95 -6.00
N GLN A 548 31.02 -22.66 -6.04
CA GLN A 548 31.96 -21.61 -5.65
C GLN A 548 32.21 -21.65 -4.14
N GLN A 549 33.47 -21.52 -3.77
CA GLN A 549 33.89 -21.51 -2.37
C GLN A 549 35.12 -20.62 -2.19
N PHE A 550 35.11 -19.89 -1.08
CA PHE A 550 36.26 -19.15 -0.55
C PHE A 550 36.71 -19.74 0.78
N ASP A 551 35.76 -20.09 1.66
CA ASP A 551 35.97 -20.88 2.87
C ASP A 551 35.91 -22.41 2.58
N ARG A 552 36.17 -23.26 3.58
CA ARG A 552 36.17 -24.73 3.42
C ARG A 552 34.82 -25.35 3.02
N ILE A 553 33.69 -24.67 3.28
CA ILE A 553 32.33 -25.19 3.02
C ILE A 553 31.46 -24.09 2.44
N SER A 554 30.76 -24.39 1.33
CA SER A 554 29.75 -23.51 0.72
C SER A 554 28.47 -23.50 1.57
N HIS A 555 28.04 -22.31 2.02
CA HIS A 555 26.81 -22.15 2.81
C HIS A 555 25.56 -22.57 2.02
N ILE A 556 25.55 -22.31 0.70
CA ILE A 556 24.48 -22.79 -0.20
C ILE A 556 24.38 -24.31 -0.16
N LYS A 557 25.52 -25.03 -0.25
CA LYS A 557 25.53 -26.50 -0.16
C LYS A 557 24.99 -26.98 1.18
N VAL A 558 25.33 -26.30 2.27
CA VAL A 558 24.84 -26.64 3.62
C VAL A 558 23.32 -26.51 3.69
N ILE A 559 22.76 -25.37 3.28
CA ILE A 559 21.30 -25.14 3.30
C ILE A 559 20.58 -26.17 2.43
N ASN A 560 21.08 -26.42 1.21
CA ASN A 560 20.49 -27.42 0.33
C ASN A 560 20.52 -28.81 0.98
N ASN A 561 21.66 -29.21 1.56
CA ASN A 561 21.77 -30.49 2.26
C ASN A 561 20.82 -30.60 3.46
N ILE A 562 20.61 -29.53 4.22
CA ILE A 562 19.63 -29.52 5.31
C ILE A 562 18.24 -29.78 4.76
N ALA A 563 17.80 -29.05 3.74
CA ALA A 563 16.47 -29.19 3.15
C ALA A 563 16.22 -30.61 2.60
N LEU A 564 17.21 -31.22 1.97
CA LEU A 564 17.09 -32.55 1.36
C LEU A 564 17.05 -33.68 2.38
N ASN A 565 17.87 -33.57 3.41
CA ASN A 565 17.98 -34.61 4.44
C ASN A 565 16.89 -34.48 5.51
N THR A 566 16.19 -33.35 5.59
CA THR A 566 15.08 -33.18 6.52
C THR A 566 13.90 -34.08 6.11
N PRO A 567 13.35 -34.92 7.01
CA PRO A 567 12.21 -35.78 6.70
C PRO A 567 10.95 -34.97 6.40
N VAL A 568 10.19 -35.41 5.40
CA VAL A 568 8.86 -34.86 5.10
C VAL A 568 7.83 -35.64 5.91
N ILE A 569 6.93 -34.94 6.61
CA ILE A 569 5.88 -35.58 7.41
C ILE A 569 4.52 -35.06 7.00
N THR A 570 3.61 -36.00 6.73
CA THR A 570 2.21 -35.73 6.47
C THR A 570 1.49 -35.28 7.74
N CYS A 571 0.83 -34.14 7.69
CA CYS A 571 -0.09 -33.68 8.71
C CYS A 571 -1.52 -33.89 8.23
N THR A 572 -2.38 -34.42 9.09
CA THR A 572 -3.82 -34.58 8.79
C THR A 572 -4.68 -33.48 9.41
N SER A 573 -4.05 -32.59 10.19
CA SER A 573 -4.71 -31.43 10.79
C SER A 573 -3.80 -30.22 10.78
N TRP A 574 -4.41 -29.03 10.74
CA TRP A 574 -3.69 -27.77 10.86
C TRP A 574 -2.99 -27.57 12.19
N LYS A 575 -3.58 -28.10 13.27
CA LYS A 575 -2.97 -28.09 14.60
C LYS A 575 -1.60 -28.76 14.56
N GLU A 576 -1.53 -29.95 13.98
CA GLU A 576 -0.27 -30.67 13.82
C GLU A 576 0.71 -29.91 12.92
N TYR A 577 0.23 -29.43 11.76
CA TYR A 577 1.06 -28.67 10.81
C TYR A 577 1.71 -27.45 11.47
N ASN A 578 0.93 -26.63 12.18
CA ASN A 578 1.41 -25.40 12.82
C ASN A 578 2.37 -25.67 13.97
N VAL A 579 2.14 -26.71 14.77
CA VAL A 579 3.07 -27.09 15.85
C VAL A 579 4.41 -27.53 15.25
N ARG A 580 4.40 -28.37 14.20
CA ARG A 580 5.62 -28.80 13.52
C ARG A 580 6.40 -27.62 12.92
N LEU A 581 5.72 -26.60 12.36
CA LEU A 581 6.40 -25.38 11.91
C LEU A 581 7.10 -24.62 13.06
N LYS A 582 6.49 -24.57 14.24
CA LYS A 582 7.06 -23.89 15.42
C LYS A 582 8.23 -24.65 16.04
N MET A 583 8.24 -25.98 15.92
CA MET A 583 9.35 -26.84 16.35
C MET A 583 10.64 -26.51 15.62
N ILE A 584 10.56 -26.20 14.31
CA ILE A 584 11.72 -25.77 13.51
C ILE A 584 12.35 -24.49 14.08
N ASN A 585 11.53 -23.58 14.63
CA ASN A 585 12.00 -22.34 15.22
C ASN A 585 12.43 -22.48 16.69
N GLY A 586 12.37 -23.67 17.29
CA GLY A 586 12.69 -23.90 18.71
C GLY A 586 11.69 -23.30 19.70
N THR A 587 10.44 -23.02 19.27
CA THR A 587 9.46 -22.28 20.09
C THR A 587 8.42 -23.15 20.80
N GLU A 588 8.33 -24.44 20.49
CA GLU A 588 7.43 -25.41 21.16
C GLU A 588 8.12 -26.78 21.25
N GLU A 589 8.72 -27.12 22.39
CA GLU A 589 9.50 -28.37 22.55
C GLU A 589 8.71 -29.56 23.13
N HIS A 590 7.43 -29.40 23.51
CA HIS A 590 6.79 -30.30 24.49
C HIS A 590 5.47 -30.99 24.06
N GLN A 591 5.00 -30.85 22.81
CA GLN A 591 3.68 -31.41 22.42
C GLN A 591 3.70 -32.76 21.70
N TYR A 592 4.83 -33.18 21.11
CA TYR A 592 4.94 -34.49 20.44
C TYR A 592 6.17 -35.26 20.95
N THR A 593 6.08 -36.58 20.97
CA THR A 593 7.14 -37.49 21.45
C THR A 593 8.33 -37.58 20.50
N ASP A 594 8.13 -37.23 19.23
CA ASP A 594 9.16 -37.17 18.20
C ASP A 594 9.75 -35.76 18.12
N LYS A 595 11.02 -35.61 18.48
CA LYS A 595 11.77 -34.36 18.47
C LYS A 595 12.43 -34.07 17.12
N THR A 596 12.16 -34.86 16.08
CA THR A 596 12.84 -34.68 14.79
C THR A 596 12.33 -33.44 14.06
N VAL A 597 13.26 -32.58 13.67
CA VAL A 597 13.00 -31.46 12.75
C VAL A 597 12.52 -32.07 11.43
N CYS A 598 11.38 -31.60 10.93
CA CYS A 598 10.73 -32.14 9.74
C CYS A 598 10.17 -31.02 8.85
N ILE A 599 9.88 -31.35 7.59
CA ILE A 599 9.10 -30.51 6.67
C ILE A 599 7.65 -30.98 6.76
N PRO A 600 6.75 -30.25 7.44
CA PRO A 600 5.34 -30.64 7.50
C PRO A 600 4.66 -30.39 6.14
N LEU A 601 3.87 -31.35 5.70
CA LEU A 601 3.02 -31.26 4.52
C LEU A 601 1.58 -31.61 4.90
N LEU A 602 0.68 -30.63 4.83
CA LEU A 602 -0.71 -30.83 5.22
C LEU A 602 -1.51 -31.49 4.10
N LYS A 603 -2.13 -32.65 4.39
CA LYS A 603 -3.11 -33.29 3.51
C LYS A 603 -4.51 -32.73 3.78
N ILE A 604 -5.16 -32.16 2.76
CA ILE A 604 -6.52 -31.62 2.83
C ILE A 604 -7.48 -32.59 2.12
N ASN A 605 -8.66 -32.81 2.71
CA ASN A 605 -9.67 -33.66 2.11
C ASN A 605 -10.32 -32.96 0.90
N GLY A 606 -10.37 -33.65 -0.23
CA GLY A 606 -10.98 -33.17 -1.48
C GLY A 606 -10.32 -33.84 -2.68
N LYS A 607 -11.04 -34.03 -3.78
CA LYS A 607 -10.50 -34.75 -4.96
C LYS A 607 -9.25 -34.04 -5.50
N ASP A 608 -9.37 -32.77 -5.84
CA ASP A 608 -8.25 -31.95 -6.34
C ASP A 608 -7.13 -31.81 -5.30
N TYR A 609 -7.47 -31.59 -4.03
CA TYR A 609 -6.48 -31.45 -2.96
C TYR A 609 -5.64 -32.71 -2.72
N ASN A 610 -6.26 -33.88 -2.80
CA ASN A 610 -5.54 -35.16 -2.70
C ASN A 610 -4.59 -35.33 -3.89
N GLU A 611 -5.05 -35.04 -5.11
CA GLU A 611 -4.21 -35.10 -6.31
C GLU A 611 -3.01 -34.15 -6.18
N TYR A 612 -3.23 -32.90 -5.75
CA TYR A 612 -2.15 -31.92 -5.62
C TYR A 612 -1.18 -32.26 -4.50
N TYR A 613 -1.67 -32.82 -3.39
CA TYR A 613 -0.85 -33.36 -2.32
C TYR A 613 0.08 -34.45 -2.85
N ASP A 614 -0.46 -35.41 -3.62
CA ASP A 614 0.30 -36.50 -4.19
C ASP A 614 1.37 -35.99 -5.17
N ILE A 615 1.03 -35.02 -6.02
CA ILE A 615 1.99 -34.36 -6.93
C ILE A 615 3.12 -33.69 -6.16
N ILE A 616 2.81 -32.96 -5.08
CA ILE A 616 3.82 -32.27 -4.27
C ILE A 616 4.77 -33.29 -3.63
N ILE A 617 4.23 -34.34 -2.99
CA ILE A 617 5.06 -35.34 -2.32
C ILE A 617 5.94 -36.11 -3.29
N GLN A 618 5.40 -36.48 -4.46
CA GLN A 618 6.17 -37.16 -5.51
C GLN A 618 7.33 -36.29 -5.99
N ASN A 619 7.08 -34.99 -6.19
CA ASN A 619 8.14 -34.06 -6.57
C ASN A 619 9.16 -33.82 -5.45
N MET A 620 8.74 -33.76 -4.18
CA MET A 620 9.68 -33.69 -3.04
C MET A 620 10.61 -34.89 -3.02
N GLU A 621 10.10 -36.11 -3.24
CA GLU A 621 10.92 -37.31 -3.32
C GLU A 621 11.87 -37.31 -4.53
N ILE A 622 11.40 -36.88 -5.71
CA ILE A 622 12.26 -36.70 -6.91
C ILE A 622 13.39 -35.70 -6.62
N ILE A 623 13.09 -34.57 -5.97
CA ILE A 623 14.08 -33.55 -5.60
C ILE A 623 15.15 -34.16 -4.70
N ARG A 624 14.78 -34.98 -3.71
CA ARG A 624 15.71 -35.65 -2.79
C ARG A 624 16.63 -36.66 -3.48
N LEU A 625 16.15 -37.28 -4.57
CA LEU A 625 16.90 -38.30 -5.32
C LEU A 625 17.78 -37.75 -6.45
N THR A 626 17.54 -36.51 -6.90
CA THR A 626 18.23 -35.93 -8.08
C THR A 626 19.48 -35.11 -7.70
N SER A 627 20.43 -34.97 -8.64
CA SER A 627 21.68 -34.19 -8.45
C SER A 627 21.49 -32.66 -8.48
N HIS A 628 20.25 -32.16 -8.39
CA HIS A 628 19.84 -30.75 -8.35
C HIS A 628 20.13 -29.92 -9.61
N SER A 629 20.85 -30.44 -10.61
CA SER A 629 21.23 -29.67 -11.79
C SER A 629 20.07 -29.42 -12.76
N ASN A 630 19.04 -30.28 -12.80
CA ASN A 630 17.98 -30.25 -13.81
C ASN A 630 16.56 -30.33 -13.21
N LEU A 631 16.23 -29.48 -12.23
CA LEU A 631 14.88 -29.40 -11.68
C LEU A 631 13.94 -28.63 -12.63
N SER A 632 12.72 -29.13 -12.81
CA SER A 632 11.66 -28.41 -13.53
C SER A 632 11.22 -27.14 -12.78
N PRO A 633 10.54 -26.17 -13.42
CA PRO A 633 10.05 -24.98 -12.73
C PRO A 633 9.18 -25.29 -11.49
N LEU A 634 8.29 -26.30 -11.59
CA LEU A 634 7.49 -26.73 -10.45
C LEU A 634 8.35 -27.32 -9.33
N GLN A 635 9.36 -28.14 -9.68
CA GLN A 635 10.29 -28.70 -8.71
C GLN A 635 11.15 -27.63 -8.03
N LEU A 636 11.56 -26.59 -8.74
CA LEU A 636 12.28 -25.44 -8.16
C LEU A 636 11.43 -24.71 -7.12
N ILE A 637 10.13 -24.52 -7.37
CA ILE A 637 9.20 -23.91 -6.41
C ILE A 637 9.05 -24.80 -5.17
N ILE A 638 8.87 -26.11 -5.36
CA ILE A 638 8.74 -27.06 -4.25
C ILE A 638 10.03 -27.11 -3.43
N PHE A 639 11.20 -27.09 -4.08
CA PHE A 639 12.48 -27.06 -3.39
C PHE A 639 12.69 -25.75 -2.62
N TYR A 640 12.29 -24.62 -3.21
CA TYR A 640 12.27 -23.33 -2.52
C TYR A 640 11.38 -23.36 -1.27
N TYR A 641 10.18 -23.97 -1.36
CA TYR A 641 9.32 -24.21 -0.20
C TYR A 641 10.03 -25.04 0.88
N MET A 642 10.66 -26.16 0.51
CA MET A 642 11.42 -27.01 1.45
C MET A 642 12.52 -26.22 2.19
N LYS A 643 13.29 -25.40 1.46
CA LYS A 643 14.34 -24.54 2.03
C LYS A 643 13.78 -23.46 2.94
N GLN A 644 12.69 -22.81 2.54
CA GLN A 644 12.04 -21.79 3.37
C GLN A 644 11.49 -22.37 4.67
N ILE A 645 10.87 -23.55 4.62
CA ILE A 645 10.34 -24.22 5.81
C ILE A 645 11.49 -24.59 6.76
N THR A 646 12.54 -25.22 6.24
CA THR A 646 13.68 -25.66 7.07
C THR A 646 14.51 -24.51 7.66
N SER A 647 14.56 -23.36 6.98
CA SER A 647 15.29 -22.18 7.47
C SER A 647 14.46 -21.22 8.31
N LEU A 648 13.17 -21.01 7.98
CA LEU A 648 12.31 -19.99 8.59
C LEU A 648 11.14 -20.57 9.37
N GLY A 649 10.80 -21.85 9.23
CA GLY A 649 9.65 -22.48 9.89
C GLY A 649 8.36 -21.71 9.63
N LYS A 650 7.70 -21.23 10.70
CA LYS A 650 6.43 -20.49 10.62
C LYS A 650 6.52 -19.12 9.94
N TYR A 651 7.73 -18.62 9.70
CA TYR A 651 7.98 -17.33 9.06
C TYR A 651 8.23 -17.45 7.55
N THR A 652 7.92 -18.61 6.95
CA THR A 652 8.02 -18.82 5.49
C THR A 652 7.16 -17.82 4.70
N ASN A 653 7.68 -17.38 3.56
CA ASN A 653 6.96 -16.52 2.62
C ASN A 653 5.96 -17.30 1.74
N ILE A 654 6.18 -18.62 1.58
CA ILE A 654 5.31 -19.51 0.81
C ILE A 654 4.65 -20.53 1.74
N THR A 655 3.32 -20.53 1.77
CA THR A 655 2.47 -21.43 2.55
C THR A 655 2.08 -22.67 1.75
N ILE A 656 1.60 -23.72 2.43
CA ILE A 656 1.08 -24.91 1.76
C ILE A 656 -0.11 -24.62 0.83
N LEU A 657 -0.98 -23.65 1.18
CA LEU A 657 -2.10 -23.27 0.31
C LEU A 657 -1.65 -22.53 -0.94
N GLU A 658 -0.62 -21.68 -0.84
CA GLU A 658 0.01 -21.08 -2.02
C GLU A 658 0.63 -22.16 -2.90
N LEU A 659 1.22 -23.21 -2.32
CA LEU A 659 1.74 -24.35 -3.09
C LEU A 659 0.63 -25.12 -3.81
N TYR A 660 -0.52 -25.38 -3.16
CA TYR A 660 -1.68 -25.97 -3.83
C TYR A 660 -2.25 -25.09 -4.94
N LYS A 661 -2.31 -23.76 -4.73
CA LYS A 661 -2.71 -22.81 -5.77
C LYS A 661 -1.83 -22.94 -7.02
N ILE A 662 -0.52 -23.07 -6.81
CA ILE A 662 0.47 -23.21 -7.90
C ILE A 662 0.25 -24.52 -8.66
N VAL A 663 0.08 -25.64 -7.96
CA VAL A 663 -0.14 -26.96 -8.60
C VAL A 663 -1.48 -26.97 -9.34
N HIS A 664 -2.53 -26.39 -8.77
CA HIS A 664 -3.81 -26.22 -9.47
C HIS A 664 -3.64 -25.45 -10.79
N GLN A 665 -2.95 -24.31 -10.74
CA GLN A 665 -2.68 -23.52 -11.94
C GLN A 665 -1.83 -24.30 -12.96
N PHE A 666 -0.85 -25.08 -12.50
CA PHE A 666 -0.01 -25.95 -13.33
C PHE A 666 -0.80 -27.03 -14.08
N ASN A 667 -1.73 -27.70 -13.40
CA ASN A 667 -2.49 -28.81 -13.99
C ASN A 667 -3.65 -28.34 -14.89
N ASN A 668 -4.34 -27.25 -14.50
CA ASN A 668 -5.64 -26.93 -15.08
C ASN A 668 -5.66 -25.70 -16.00
N ASN A 669 -4.55 -24.95 -16.10
CA ASN A 669 -4.51 -23.73 -16.90
C ASN A 669 -3.41 -23.83 -17.96
N ASN A 670 -3.80 -24.07 -19.23
CA ASN A 670 -2.88 -24.10 -20.37
C ASN A 670 -2.06 -22.80 -20.47
N ASN A 671 -2.68 -21.65 -20.17
CA ASN A 671 -1.97 -20.36 -20.15
C ASN A 671 -0.94 -20.27 -19.01
N PHE A 672 -1.07 -21.07 -17.94
CA PHE A 672 -0.09 -21.12 -16.85
C PHE A 672 1.11 -22.00 -17.22
N ASN A 673 0.90 -23.08 -17.97
CA ASN A 673 2.00 -23.84 -18.57
C ASN A 673 2.75 -23.00 -19.60
N ASP A 674 2.06 -22.27 -20.47
CA ASP A 674 2.68 -21.30 -21.38
C ASP A 674 3.40 -20.19 -20.60
N TYR A 675 2.81 -19.71 -19.50
CA TYR A 675 3.44 -18.75 -18.60
C TYR A 675 4.73 -19.30 -17.97
N LEU A 676 4.75 -20.56 -17.53
CA LEU A 676 5.95 -21.20 -16.99
C LEU A 676 6.98 -21.53 -18.08
N LEU A 677 6.56 -21.81 -19.31
CA LEU A 677 7.44 -21.98 -20.47
C LEU A 677 8.11 -20.66 -20.85
N VAL A 678 7.34 -19.56 -20.98
CA VAL A 678 7.91 -18.20 -21.14
C VAL A 678 8.82 -17.85 -19.97
N HIS A 679 8.50 -18.32 -18.77
CA HIS A 679 9.37 -18.16 -17.61
C HIS A 679 10.65 -18.99 -17.76
N GLN A 680 10.57 -20.22 -18.25
CA GLN A 680 11.70 -21.11 -18.48
C GLN A 680 12.66 -20.55 -19.53
N GLU A 681 12.16 -19.98 -20.63
CA GLU A 681 12.97 -19.24 -21.61
C GLU A 681 13.68 -18.05 -20.95
N LYS A 682 12.97 -17.29 -20.12
CA LYS A 682 13.58 -16.19 -19.35
C LYS A 682 14.59 -16.67 -18.30
N MET A 683 14.46 -17.89 -17.80
CA MET A 683 15.40 -18.47 -16.84
C MET A 683 16.74 -18.86 -17.47
N GLU A 684 16.83 -19.02 -18.80
CA GLU A 684 18.12 -19.14 -19.48
C GLU A 684 18.98 -17.88 -19.27
N GLN A 685 18.36 -16.70 -19.14
CA GLN A 685 19.08 -15.48 -18.80
C GLN A 685 19.72 -15.56 -17.41
N VAL A 686 19.11 -16.28 -16.47
CA VAL A 686 19.69 -16.49 -15.14
C VAL A 686 20.96 -17.34 -15.22
N ASP A 687 21.02 -18.32 -16.11
CA ASP A 687 22.24 -19.12 -16.30
C ASP A 687 23.38 -18.29 -16.88
N ILE A 688 23.08 -17.38 -17.81
CA ILE A 688 24.05 -16.42 -18.35
C ILE A 688 24.57 -15.50 -17.22
N ILE A 689 23.67 -15.01 -16.36
CA ILE A 689 24.04 -14.20 -15.19
C ILE A 689 24.98 -14.97 -14.27
N VAL A 690 24.63 -16.21 -13.93
CA VAL A 690 25.44 -17.09 -13.07
C VAL A 690 26.83 -17.27 -13.67
N LYS A 691 26.92 -17.59 -14.97
CA LYS A 691 28.21 -17.77 -15.65
C LYS A 691 29.06 -16.50 -15.55
N ASN A 692 28.47 -15.34 -15.83
CA ASN A 692 29.17 -14.05 -15.71
C ASN A 692 29.64 -13.76 -14.28
N LEU A 693 28.84 -14.09 -13.27
CA LEU A 693 29.23 -13.97 -11.86
C LEU A 693 30.39 -14.91 -11.52
N ILE A 694 30.36 -16.15 -12.01
CA ILE A 694 31.44 -17.12 -11.78
C ILE A 694 32.74 -16.65 -12.42
N ASP A 695 32.67 -16.21 -13.68
CA ASP A 695 33.81 -15.74 -14.44
C ASP A 695 34.42 -14.47 -13.82
N LYS A 696 33.57 -13.53 -13.38
CA LYS A 696 34.01 -12.28 -12.73
C LYS A 696 34.54 -12.50 -11.31
N PHE A 697 33.98 -13.45 -10.57
CA PHE A 697 34.28 -13.67 -9.15
C PHE A 697 34.59 -15.14 -8.82
N PRO A 698 35.68 -15.73 -9.36
CA PRO A 698 35.92 -17.18 -9.36
C PRO A 698 36.20 -17.80 -7.97
N LYS A 699 36.65 -17.01 -6.99
CA LYS A 699 37.00 -17.48 -5.62
C LYS A 699 36.16 -16.78 -4.57
N THR A 700 34.85 -16.99 -4.63
CA THR A 700 33.87 -16.28 -3.79
C THR A 700 33.06 -17.28 -2.99
N GLY A 701 32.89 -17.01 -1.70
CA GLY A 701 31.91 -17.70 -0.86
C GLY A 701 30.58 -16.98 -0.94
N TRP A 702 29.47 -17.71 -1.01
CA TRP A 702 28.13 -17.12 -1.10
C TRP A 702 27.27 -17.49 0.09
N ASN A 703 26.63 -16.49 0.68
CA ASN A 703 25.62 -16.64 1.72
C ASN A 703 24.26 -16.18 1.20
N THR A 704 23.20 -16.92 1.51
CA THR A 704 21.82 -16.64 1.08
C THR A 704 20.96 -16.15 2.24
N ASN A 705 19.94 -15.35 1.95
CA ASN A 705 18.95 -14.85 2.91
C ASN A 705 19.62 -14.18 4.14
N CYS A 706 20.55 -13.27 3.87
CA CYS A 706 21.46 -12.72 4.89
C CYS A 706 20.80 -11.60 5.69
N HIS A 707 20.69 -11.80 7.00
CA HIS A 707 20.43 -10.71 7.94
C HIS A 707 21.76 -10.16 8.44
N VAL A 708 21.96 -8.84 8.25
CA VAL A 708 23.18 -8.15 8.68
C VAL A 708 22.79 -7.01 9.61
N GLU A 709 23.58 -6.86 10.68
CA GLU A 709 23.34 -5.91 11.75
C GLU A 709 24.60 -5.09 12.02
N LYS A 710 24.46 -3.78 12.20
CA LYS A 710 25.49 -2.91 12.76
C LYS A 710 25.09 -2.55 14.18
N ASN A 711 25.85 -3.07 15.14
CA ASN A 711 25.64 -2.86 16.57
C ASN A 711 26.41 -1.64 17.08
N GLY A 712 25.86 -1.01 18.12
CA GLY A 712 26.43 0.13 18.83
C GLY A 712 25.45 0.58 19.91
N SER A 713 25.24 1.88 20.10
CA SER A 713 24.17 2.39 21.00
C SER A 713 22.76 1.98 20.57
N PHE A 714 22.59 1.56 19.32
CA PHE A 714 21.39 0.95 18.75
C PHE A 714 21.81 -0.03 17.65
N THR A 715 20.88 -0.84 17.17
CA THR A 715 21.15 -1.84 16.12
C THR A 715 20.43 -1.46 14.84
N LEU A 716 21.19 -1.25 13.75
CA LEU A 716 20.61 -1.14 12.41
C LEU A 716 20.60 -2.52 11.75
N LYS A 717 19.41 -2.99 11.36
CA LYS A 717 19.22 -4.30 10.74
C LYS A 717 18.78 -4.17 9.28
N THR A 718 19.47 -4.90 8.41
CA THR A 718 19.06 -5.07 7.01
C THR A 718 18.98 -6.54 6.59
N HIS A 719 18.38 -6.76 5.43
CA HIS A 719 18.24 -8.04 4.75
C HIS A 719 18.70 -7.90 3.30
N VAL A 720 19.54 -8.84 2.86
CA VAL A 720 20.08 -8.94 1.50
C VAL A 720 19.88 -10.38 1.01
N ASP A 721 19.42 -10.55 -0.24
CA ASP A 721 19.10 -11.87 -0.79
C ASP A 721 20.35 -12.77 -0.84
N LEU A 722 21.47 -12.22 -1.30
CA LEU A 722 22.73 -12.91 -1.48
C LEU A 722 23.93 -12.01 -1.17
N ILE A 723 24.87 -12.52 -0.38
CA ILE A 723 26.15 -11.86 -0.14
C ILE A 723 27.30 -12.78 -0.53
N GLY A 724 28.01 -12.42 -1.59
CA GLY A 724 29.29 -12.97 -1.99
C GLY A 724 30.42 -12.34 -1.17
N TYR A 725 31.46 -13.08 -0.85
CA TYR A 725 32.65 -12.54 -0.20
C TYR A 725 33.92 -13.27 -0.64
N ASN A 726 34.99 -12.51 -0.81
CA ASN A 726 36.34 -13.00 -1.02
C ASN A 726 37.29 -12.30 -0.03
N LYS A 727 38.61 -12.30 -0.28
CA LYS A 727 39.57 -11.67 0.63
C LYS A 727 39.36 -10.16 0.76
N ASP A 728 39.10 -9.49 -0.34
CA ASP A 728 39.18 -8.03 -0.48
C ASP A 728 37.81 -7.38 -0.70
N GLU A 729 36.81 -8.16 -1.12
CA GLU A 729 35.53 -7.68 -1.61
C GLU A 729 34.35 -8.42 -0.98
N ALA A 730 33.23 -7.71 -0.85
CA ALA A 730 31.90 -8.27 -0.56
C ALA A 730 30.91 -7.82 -1.64
N ILE A 731 30.12 -8.76 -2.15
CA ILE A 731 29.25 -8.59 -3.31
C ILE A 731 27.81 -8.75 -2.85
N LEU A 732 27.03 -7.67 -2.85
CA LEU A 732 25.61 -7.68 -2.48
C LEU A 732 24.79 -7.88 -3.76
N LEU A 733 24.05 -8.98 -3.85
CA LEU A 733 23.16 -9.26 -4.96
C LEU A 733 21.70 -9.17 -4.53
N TYR A 734 20.93 -8.39 -5.28
CA TYR A 734 19.48 -8.22 -5.15
C TYR A 734 18.77 -8.95 -6.28
N VAL A 735 17.87 -9.88 -5.94
CA VAL A 735 17.13 -10.68 -6.92
C VAL A 735 15.73 -10.13 -7.02
N VAL A 736 15.45 -9.48 -8.15
CA VAL A 736 14.18 -8.81 -8.41
C VAL A 736 13.59 -9.37 -9.71
N PRO A 737 12.48 -10.12 -9.65
CA PRO A 737 11.86 -10.74 -10.82
C PRO A 737 11.67 -9.82 -12.02
N TRP A 738 11.33 -8.57 -11.77
CA TRP A 738 11.06 -7.57 -12.79
C TRP A 738 11.49 -6.19 -12.32
N LEU A 739 12.44 -5.59 -13.03
CA LEU A 739 12.82 -4.19 -12.80
C LEU A 739 11.96 -3.29 -13.67
N ASN A 740 11.41 -2.25 -13.07
CA ASN A 740 10.68 -1.21 -13.80
C ASN A 740 11.13 0.17 -13.33
N LYS A 741 10.71 1.22 -14.04
CA LYS A 741 11.05 2.61 -13.70
C LYS A 741 10.61 3.03 -12.29
N LEU A 742 9.62 2.35 -11.70
CA LEU A 742 9.13 2.64 -10.35
C LEU A 742 10.03 2.04 -9.28
N SER A 743 10.56 0.83 -9.49
CA SER A 743 11.29 0.09 -8.46
C SER A 743 12.81 0.30 -8.50
N ILE A 744 13.38 0.67 -9.65
CA ILE A 744 14.84 0.67 -9.82
C ILE A 744 15.56 1.63 -8.86
N ASN A 745 15.06 2.86 -8.69
CA ASN A 745 15.70 3.83 -7.81
C ASN A 745 15.56 3.45 -6.33
N GLU A 746 14.41 2.91 -5.93
CA GLU A 746 14.19 2.38 -4.58
C GLU A 746 15.21 1.27 -4.25
N ILE A 747 15.43 0.33 -5.17
CA ILE A 747 16.39 -0.76 -4.98
C ILE A 747 17.84 -0.24 -4.94
N LYS A 748 18.21 0.71 -5.81
CA LYS A 748 19.54 1.34 -5.80
C LYS A 748 19.83 2.06 -4.48
N ILE A 749 18.84 2.76 -3.94
CA ILE A 749 18.99 3.49 -2.68
C ILE A 749 19.03 2.53 -1.50
N LYS A 750 18.19 1.48 -1.51
CA LYS A 750 18.28 0.40 -0.53
C LYS A 750 19.67 -0.23 -0.53
N SER A 751 20.21 -0.56 -1.71
CA SER A 751 21.52 -1.19 -1.82
C SER A 751 22.66 -0.30 -1.35
N PHE A 752 22.54 1.01 -1.57
CA PHE A 752 23.46 2.01 -1.03
C PHE A 752 23.45 2.03 0.51
N VAL A 753 22.28 2.03 1.15
CA VAL A 753 22.17 1.97 2.62
C VAL A 753 22.68 0.62 3.16
N ASP A 754 22.34 -0.47 2.51
CA ASP A 754 22.77 -1.82 2.90
C ASP A 754 24.30 -1.96 2.83
N SER A 755 24.93 -1.39 1.80
CA SER A 755 26.39 -1.40 1.65
C SER A 755 27.12 -0.77 2.83
N PHE A 756 26.56 0.33 3.39
CA PHE A 756 27.09 0.97 4.59
C PHE A 756 27.00 0.04 5.80
N ILE A 757 25.86 -0.63 5.99
CA ILE A 757 25.65 -1.52 7.14
C ILE A 757 26.55 -2.75 7.04
N VAL A 758 26.64 -3.36 5.85
CA VAL A 758 27.44 -4.55 5.61
C VAL A 758 28.93 -4.27 5.82
N SER A 759 29.43 -3.16 5.27
CA SER A 759 30.84 -2.74 5.42
C SER A 759 31.23 -2.31 6.84
N ASN A 760 30.25 -2.06 7.72
CA ASN A 760 30.44 -1.64 9.11
C ASN A 760 29.78 -2.61 10.11
N SER A 761 29.53 -3.85 9.71
CA SER A 761 28.81 -4.83 10.53
C SER A 761 29.68 -5.45 11.64
N GLY A 762 31.00 -5.29 11.57
CA GLY A 762 31.94 -6.03 12.43
C GLY A 762 32.06 -7.53 12.07
N ASN A 763 31.31 -8.00 11.06
CA ASN A 763 31.45 -9.37 10.57
C ASN A 763 32.67 -9.48 9.67
N ILE A 764 33.68 -10.25 10.09
CA ILE A 764 34.96 -10.40 9.38
C ILE A 764 34.83 -10.81 7.90
N LYS A 765 33.70 -11.42 7.52
CA LYS A 765 33.42 -11.78 6.12
C LYS A 765 33.21 -10.57 5.23
N TYR A 766 32.76 -9.44 5.76
CA TYR A 766 32.33 -8.27 4.97
C TYR A 766 32.90 -6.94 5.49
N ASP A 767 33.26 -6.86 6.76
CA ASP A 767 33.71 -5.65 7.43
C ASP A 767 34.93 -5.06 6.73
N LYS A 768 34.87 -3.75 6.42
CA LYS A 768 35.94 -2.98 5.77
C LYS A 768 36.38 -3.49 4.39
N LYS A 769 35.61 -4.37 3.76
CA LYS A 769 35.86 -4.81 2.38
C LYS A 769 35.26 -3.85 1.36
N LYS A 770 35.80 -3.87 0.15
CA LYS A 770 35.21 -3.16 -0.99
C LYS A 770 33.84 -3.77 -1.29
N ILE A 771 32.80 -2.94 -1.34
CA ILE A 771 31.44 -3.41 -1.63
C ILE A 771 31.15 -3.30 -3.12
N ILE A 772 30.65 -4.38 -3.72
CA ILE A 772 30.14 -4.43 -5.09
C ILE A 772 28.64 -4.71 -5.03
N ILE A 773 27.84 -4.01 -5.83
CA ILE A 773 26.38 -4.19 -5.86
C ILE A 773 25.96 -4.75 -7.22
N GLY A 774 25.13 -5.79 -7.20
CA GLY A 774 24.46 -6.31 -8.39
C GLY A 774 22.96 -6.38 -8.17
N ILE A 775 22.18 -5.91 -9.15
CA ILE A 775 20.73 -6.08 -9.19
C ILE A 775 20.40 -6.96 -10.40
N LEU A 776 19.76 -8.09 -10.13
CA LEU A 776 19.48 -9.14 -11.10
C LEU A 776 17.98 -9.20 -11.39
N SER A 777 17.58 -9.08 -12.67
CA SER A 777 16.19 -9.27 -13.10
C SER A 777 16.07 -10.08 -14.39
N LEU A 778 14.86 -10.52 -14.70
CA LEU A 778 14.55 -11.31 -15.91
C LEU A 778 14.36 -10.45 -17.17
N ASN A 779 14.34 -9.13 -17.00
CA ASN A 779 14.16 -8.17 -18.09
C ASN A 779 15.37 -7.22 -18.22
N GLY A 780 16.48 -7.57 -17.60
CA GLY A 780 17.72 -6.81 -17.62
C GLY A 780 18.67 -7.22 -16.50
N THR A 781 19.95 -6.92 -16.66
CA THR A 781 20.94 -7.07 -15.57
C THR A 781 21.55 -5.72 -15.30
N TYR A 782 21.63 -5.35 -14.02
CA TYR A 782 22.27 -4.12 -13.58
C TYR A 782 23.44 -4.49 -12.68
N TYR A 783 24.65 -4.31 -13.21
CA TYR A 783 25.86 -4.30 -12.40
C TYR A 783 26.25 -2.86 -12.18
N ASP A 784 26.37 -2.46 -10.92
CA ASP A 784 26.88 -1.14 -10.60
C ASP A 784 27.93 -1.25 -9.52
N GLU A 785 29.15 -0.93 -9.92
CA GLU A 785 30.27 -0.85 -9.02
C GLU A 785 30.26 0.54 -8.40
N ILE A 786 29.44 0.71 -7.37
CA ILE A 786 29.40 1.97 -6.64
C ILE A 786 30.68 2.08 -5.81
N ASN A 787 31.55 3.01 -6.18
CA ASN A 787 32.71 3.37 -5.37
C ASN A 787 32.24 4.37 -4.30
N LEU A 788 32.09 3.89 -3.06
CA LEU A 788 31.29 4.56 -2.03
C LEU A 788 32.08 5.63 -1.26
N ASN A 789 31.67 6.89 -1.37
CA ASN A 789 31.97 7.91 -0.36
C ASN A 789 30.83 7.96 0.67
N PHE A 790 31.06 7.39 1.86
CA PHE A 790 30.05 7.25 2.90
C PHE A 790 29.80 8.52 3.73
N ILE A 791 30.57 9.59 3.56
CA ILE A 791 30.48 10.76 4.46
C ILE A 791 29.08 11.40 4.39
N GLY A 792 28.57 11.65 3.19
CA GLY A 792 27.23 12.22 3.01
C GLY A 792 26.11 11.30 3.52
N LEU A 793 26.26 9.99 3.32
CA LEU A 793 25.27 9.01 3.80
C LEU A 793 25.22 8.96 5.33
N LYS A 794 26.37 9.00 6.01
CA LYS A 794 26.45 9.02 7.48
C LYS A 794 25.65 10.19 8.06
N GLN A 795 25.80 11.37 7.47
CA GLN A 795 25.08 12.57 7.90
C GLN A 795 23.56 12.43 7.71
N ILE A 796 23.11 11.95 6.55
CA ILE A 796 21.68 11.72 6.28
C ILE A 796 21.10 10.70 7.27
N LEU A 797 21.80 9.58 7.49
CA LEU A 797 21.35 8.56 8.44
C LEU A 797 21.31 9.11 9.88
N LYS A 798 22.29 9.91 10.29
CA LYS A 798 22.31 10.58 11.59
C LYS A 798 21.07 11.45 11.81
N GLU A 799 20.75 12.33 10.86
CA GLU A 799 19.58 13.22 10.94
C GLU A 799 18.27 12.43 11.05
N ILE A 800 18.14 11.34 10.30
CA ILE A 800 16.89 10.57 10.25
C ILE A 800 16.71 9.71 11.49
N LEU A 801 17.80 9.17 12.01
CA LEU A 801 17.77 8.50 13.31
C LEU A 801 17.44 9.49 14.43
N PHE A 802 17.96 10.71 14.36
CA PHE A 802 17.60 11.77 15.29
C PHE A 802 16.10 12.10 15.21
N GLU A 803 15.53 12.27 14.02
CA GLU A 803 14.09 12.47 13.82
C GLU A 803 13.27 11.29 14.38
N HIS A 804 13.69 10.06 14.10
CA HIS A 804 13.03 8.84 14.57
C HIS A 804 12.98 8.75 16.10
N PHE A 805 14.13 8.95 16.77
CA PHE A 805 14.20 8.89 18.23
C PHE A 805 13.59 10.13 18.90
N SER A 806 13.61 11.29 18.26
CA SER A 806 12.94 12.50 18.77
C SER A 806 11.42 12.30 18.89
N LEU A 807 10.81 11.59 17.95
CA LEU A 807 9.38 11.21 18.06
C LEU A 807 9.15 10.28 19.25
N LYS A 808 10.03 9.31 19.49
CA LYS A 808 9.94 8.41 20.65
C LYS A 808 10.16 9.13 21.97
N ASN A 809 11.00 10.15 22.01
CA ASN A 809 11.16 10.99 23.20
C ASN A 809 9.88 11.76 23.54
N LYS A 810 9.14 12.27 22.54
CA LYS A 810 7.83 12.90 22.77
C LYS A 810 6.83 11.91 23.38
N GLU A 811 6.88 10.65 22.97
CA GLU A 811 6.06 9.57 23.54
C GLU A 811 6.38 9.33 25.02
N VAL A 812 7.67 9.30 25.37
CA VAL A 812 8.14 9.16 26.77
C VAL A 812 7.64 10.33 27.63
N LEU A 813 7.75 11.57 27.12
CA LEU A 813 7.31 12.77 27.85
C LEU A 813 5.80 12.76 28.08
N HIS A 814 5.02 12.45 27.05
CA HIS A 814 3.57 12.32 27.18
C HIS A 814 3.17 11.22 28.17
N TYR A 815 3.92 10.12 28.22
CA TYR A 815 3.69 9.05 29.20
C TYR A 815 3.95 9.52 30.63
N LYS A 816 5.04 10.28 30.86
CA LYS A 816 5.40 10.86 32.18
C LYS A 816 4.30 11.77 32.73
N GLU A 817 3.65 12.54 31.86
CA GLU A 817 2.60 13.48 32.28
C GLU A 817 1.29 12.78 32.69
N ASN A 818 1.06 11.54 32.24
CA ASN A 818 -0.26 10.89 32.31
C ASN A 818 -0.30 9.58 33.12
N VAL A 819 0.81 9.11 33.69
CA VAL A 819 0.87 7.83 34.40
C VAL A 819 1.44 7.97 35.81
N THR A 820 0.72 7.43 36.79
CA THR A 820 1.07 7.45 38.22
C THR A 820 1.83 6.21 38.70
N ASP A 821 1.92 5.15 37.90
CA ASP A 821 2.57 3.88 38.24
C ASP A 821 3.65 3.52 37.21
N LEU A 822 4.92 3.58 37.63
CA LEU A 822 6.11 3.37 36.80
C LEU A 822 6.50 1.89 36.65
N SER A 823 5.80 0.96 37.32
CA SER A 823 6.13 -0.47 37.30
C SER A 823 5.83 -1.19 35.97
N VAL A 824 5.13 -0.53 35.03
CA VAL A 824 4.66 -1.10 33.76
C VAL A 824 5.57 -0.72 32.57
N VAL A 825 6.65 0.04 32.81
CA VAL A 825 7.54 0.51 31.76
C VAL A 825 8.66 -0.52 31.52
N ASN A 826 8.67 -1.16 30.34
CA ASN A 826 9.73 -2.09 29.95
C ASN A 826 10.65 -1.40 28.93
N VAL A 827 11.79 -0.86 29.38
CA VAL A 827 12.67 -0.03 28.54
C VAL A 827 14.06 -0.63 28.36
N GLU A 828 14.22 -1.47 27.34
CA GLU A 828 15.53 -2.03 26.96
C GLU A 828 16.57 -0.95 26.58
N TYR A 829 16.16 0.22 26.09
CA TYR A 829 17.07 1.29 25.67
C TYR A 829 17.52 2.21 26.82
N ILE A 830 16.68 2.42 27.83
CA ILE A 830 16.99 3.35 28.92
C ILE A 830 17.82 2.63 29.98
N ASP A 831 17.70 1.31 30.16
CA ASP A 831 18.47 0.57 31.18
C ASP A 831 20.00 0.68 31.04
N GLN A 832 20.54 0.80 29.81
CA GLN A 832 21.97 1.09 29.61
C GLN A 832 22.39 2.53 29.98
N CYS A 833 21.45 3.46 29.98
CA CYS A 833 21.66 4.86 30.37
C CYS A 833 21.30 5.13 31.84
N ILE A 834 20.52 4.24 32.48
CA ILE A 834 20.03 4.37 33.86
C ILE A 834 21.09 4.07 34.92
N ASN A 835 22.17 3.35 34.57
CA ASN A 835 23.18 2.93 35.56
C ASN A 835 23.94 4.08 36.26
N ASP A 836 23.72 5.34 35.87
CA ASP A 836 24.30 6.53 36.51
C ASP A 836 23.25 7.44 37.20
N ASN A 837 22.36 6.90 38.05
CA ASN A 837 21.65 7.62 39.13
C ASN A 837 21.22 9.10 38.87
N LYS A 838 20.70 9.41 37.68
CA LYS A 838 20.34 10.78 37.24
C LYS A 838 19.13 10.78 36.30
N TYR A 839 18.02 10.15 36.70
CA TYR A 839 16.81 10.07 35.87
C TYR A 839 16.23 11.45 35.50
N ASP A 840 16.29 12.44 36.40
CA ASP A 840 15.75 13.79 36.16
C ASP A 840 16.65 14.67 35.28
N ASN A 841 17.97 14.44 35.28
CA ASN A 841 18.90 15.17 34.39
C ASN A 841 19.03 14.52 33.00
N PHE A 842 18.64 13.24 32.84
CA PHE A 842 18.75 12.50 31.58
C PHE A 842 17.71 12.93 30.53
N LEU A 843 16.50 13.31 30.98
CA LEU A 843 15.38 13.65 30.10
C LEU A 843 15.51 15.02 29.42
N ILE A 844 16.26 15.96 30.02
CA ILE A 844 16.55 17.28 29.42
C ILE A 844 17.75 17.22 28.46
N ASN A 845 18.66 16.25 28.65
CA ASN A 845 19.88 16.08 27.87
C ASN A 845 19.79 15.03 26.76
N LEU A 846 18.60 14.47 26.47
CA LEU A 846 18.43 13.43 25.46
C LEU A 846 18.84 13.91 24.06
N ASN A 847 18.71 15.19 23.72
CA ASN A 847 19.18 15.69 22.43
C ASN A 847 20.71 15.68 22.32
N GLU A 848 21.44 16.22 23.30
CA GLU A 848 22.91 16.20 23.27
C GLU A 848 23.48 14.78 23.46
N THR A 849 22.86 13.97 24.32
CA THR A 849 23.27 12.58 24.56
C THR A 849 22.99 11.70 23.34
N LEU A 850 21.85 11.88 22.66
CA LEU A 850 21.52 11.20 21.42
C LEU A 850 22.43 11.65 20.28
N ILE A 851 22.70 12.95 20.15
CA ILE A 851 23.66 13.48 19.16
C ILE A 851 25.05 12.88 19.40
N ASN A 852 25.55 12.91 20.63
CA ASN A 852 26.84 12.33 21.01
C ASN A 852 26.88 10.81 20.80
N SER A 853 25.77 10.10 21.05
CA SER A 853 25.66 8.65 20.82
C SER A 853 25.62 8.32 19.33
N LEU A 854 24.93 9.12 18.53
CA LEU A 854 24.93 9.01 17.07
C LEU A 854 26.33 9.31 16.51
N ASP A 855 27.01 10.35 17.01
CA ASP A 855 28.39 10.65 16.62
C ASP A 855 29.33 9.48 16.93
N LYS A 856 29.26 8.93 18.15
CA LYS A 856 30.02 7.72 18.52
C LYS A 856 29.67 6.50 17.68
N TYR A 857 28.43 6.36 17.22
CA TYR A 857 27.99 5.22 16.41
C TYR A 857 28.52 5.25 14.96
N PHE A 858 28.68 6.46 14.42
CA PHE A 858 29.12 6.67 13.04
C PHE A 858 30.64 6.90 12.90
N ILE A 859 31.34 7.15 14.02
CA ILE A 859 32.81 7.01 14.15
C ILE A 859 33.16 5.52 14.11
#